data_AF-A0A916HGV6-F1
#
_entry.id   AF-A0A916HGV6-F1
#
_cell.length_a   1.000
_cell.length_b   1.000
_cell.length_c   1.000
_cell.angle_alpha   90.00
_cell.angle_beta   90.00
_cell.angle_gamma   90.00
#
_symmetry.space_group_name_H-M   'P 1'
#
loop_
_entity.id
_entity.type
_entity.pdbx_description
1 polymer ?
#
loop_
_entity_poly.entity_id
_entity_poly.type
_entity_poly.pdbx_seq_one_letter_code
_entity_poly.pdbx_strand_id
1 'polypeptide(L)'
;MAKDGPTRGVRVHVAAFGKHPGWDDHIEEIGLDCDALVKAKRVLYAEGLAGNIDSGAWERLRDDQRLAGFKHLLYWRVPEGLIIGRMWASRDGKGRTKYPMVVCAMVEGVPAAWAFSQIVPRLEQVEAKVTQTNSAELVRLAIGEARRSLEDQVGMLVGAGVGAGAGEEAGLLKRLVEHADLTGGAAPGPSQGLVRILYEIEREMAAFRSGGGSVRMSRSAIEAPAAQHVRVPRCLGEGGEAARAWLALASQELADSAPVLILEPLGHPFLDMVVGEPKPPQLFCVRATSKGLAPTSEVPYSIESAFVEEVSGKVRDWSAGKLRGVGAAPAAKAATTAEAAGKSRKNLMIGVGVGAAAVIALIAFLATRGGGTPSQTSPPPPPPPTPSQTNSTPPTTGSGSTPTSPPSTPPPPVVADNGSGDPRTGWVFGAMVDQTRQTLQTLEREAAEEGAKVDPALRQRLDRATEKEAKFIRTATFTPASRDAILRDMKGVEAEVSAVAGDAQAQLEQIYARVRGHLEDRASRAGVSSAAMKTAWASAMRGIDPKLGWKAANERAEALGTAMTTAEAGVLAAMPQEFPELREANMGAVQAAVDARRDAALRSAADGVVAGDAAKVAEAKTGLATWVGQVREVLSNGAEIERLLADGYQANEAEADRASLGILLGAMRASPAWKDLGLALAPLATRCDDLSRLGTEPDPAKLLEALRGARGDLSRVRASEAITAWTGLASSQWPRSEADLAAAGRALTEEVAPVLERVTNSGRRQAMQAQAERTAQAMWTNWASRYATDEAGVTAAVTVMEGMRVGDDQMAALPSWAKYNLARFAFAKDVEAAASKSGSARDAAQRAAMDAFVRDVSGLDVAKTGAAAGLLAALEPLRGKGAELDLSKLGPGASGWKLAEGGADAVVYTFTAEGADHRMEFRRVEGAGGDTVSFLSTTEMSVAVFSAVITGAGKWDEFQGWLPQSEAAGVDPRRGPRSWIWQSGRIVPAPTTREGDLSIGWLRLNSKTTGRPYYPEGMKVDPPSGQSPIQQVSPKAAALMSRLAGCRLPTSSEWKAAAALGTGTPNLRDATWKRQYDFITQTNSADDPEYPGSNIYRPPSAPRVQPLADREPAVQTDDGILWFAPVGEAGEPAPPFRHLVGNVAEYVFDDSDALGAAPASRAAVESLIGRSEKVQVIGASALSPAEISPEVPQAIRPAAAVWFSDVGFRLAFSAPRAAGAAGAGDRMKAALDANGYLKP
;
A
#
# COMPACT_ATOMS: atom_id res chain seq x y z
N MET A 1 -5.43 -27.10 -20.70
CA MET A 1 -5.45 -26.77 -19.27
C MET A 1 -5.07 -25.31 -19.14
N ALA A 2 -6.06 -24.43 -18.96
CA ALA A 2 -5.81 -23.02 -18.71
C ALA A 2 -5.11 -22.89 -17.36
N LYS A 3 -4.06 -22.05 -17.28
CA LYS A 3 -3.33 -21.77 -16.04
C LYS A 3 -4.23 -20.90 -15.16
N ASP A 4 -4.81 -21.48 -14.13
CA ASP A 4 -5.42 -20.73 -13.04
C ASP A 4 -4.31 -19.90 -12.36
N GLY A 5 -4.44 -18.58 -12.41
CA GLY A 5 -3.59 -17.68 -11.62
C GLY A 5 -3.78 -17.98 -10.12
N PRO A 6 -2.79 -17.65 -9.26
CA PRO A 6 -2.91 -17.91 -7.83
C PRO A 6 -4.20 -17.24 -7.32
N THR A 7 -5.15 -18.06 -6.86
CA THR A 7 -6.38 -17.61 -6.23
C THR A 7 -5.99 -16.78 -5.01
N ARG A 8 -6.07 -15.44 -5.12
CA ARG A 8 -5.86 -14.55 -3.99
C ARG A 8 -6.85 -14.94 -2.90
N GLY A 9 -6.35 -15.16 -1.68
CA GLY A 9 -7.18 -15.47 -0.53
C GLY A 9 -8.19 -14.36 -0.26
N VAL A 10 -9.37 -14.73 0.23
CA VAL A 10 -10.42 -13.78 0.59
C VAL A 10 -9.97 -12.96 1.79
N ARG A 11 -10.00 -11.63 1.68
CA ARG A 11 -9.53 -10.71 2.74
C ARG A 11 -10.47 -9.52 2.90
N VAL A 12 -10.55 -9.00 4.12
CA VAL A 12 -11.25 -7.75 4.44
C VAL A 12 -10.40 -6.87 5.35
N HIS A 13 -10.35 -5.59 5.03
CA HIS A 13 -9.65 -4.55 5.78
C HIS A 13 -10.63 -3.43 6.09
N VAL A 14 -10.48 -2.74 7.22
CA VAL A 14 -11.36 -1.61 7.60
C VAL A 14 -10.49 -0.45 8.07
N ALA A 15 -10.68 0.72 7.47
CA ALA A 15 -10.00 1.95 7.82
C ALA A 15 -10.98 3.08 8.17
N ALA A 16 -10.50 4.02 8.98
CA ALA A 16 -11.14 5.28 9.26
C ALA A 16 -10.15 6.44 9.11
N PHE A 17 -10.61 7.54 8.50
CA PHE A 17 -9.86 8.79 8.40
C PHE A 17 -10.83 9.97 8.29
N GLY A 18 -10.43 11.14 8.76
CA GLY A 18 -11.25 12.34 8.73
C GLY A 18 -11.21 13.14 10.02
N LYS A 19 -12.26 13.93 10.27
CA LYS A 19 -12.43 14.68 11.52
C LYS A 19 -13.39 14.00 12.47
N HIS A 20 -13.09 14.08 13.77
CA HIS A 20 -13.97 13.59 14.83
C HIS A 20 -13.78 14.39 16.12
N PRO A 21 -14.81 14.63 16.95
CA PRO A 21 -14.70 15.44 18.17
C PRO A 21 -13.67 14.95 19.20
N GLY A 22 -13.27 13.68 19.11
CA GLY A 22 -12.24 13.08 19.98
C GLY A 22 -10.80 13.47 19.65
N TRP A 23 -10.55 14.20 18.55
CA TRP A 23 -9.24 14.71 18.17
C TRP A 23 -9.32 16.18 17.83
N ASP A 24 -8.31 16.97 18.21
CA ASP A 24 -8.26 18.41 17.97
C ASP A 24 -8.19 18.79 16.48
N ASP A 25 -7.75 17.88 15.62
CA ASP A 25 -7.68 18.06 14.17
C ASP A 25 -8.20 16.82 13.43
N HIS A 26 -7.35 16.09 12.73
CA HIS A 26 -7.72 14.83 12.10
C HIS A 26 -7.58 13.68 13.09
N ILE A 27 -8.40 12.65 12.92
CA ILE A 27 -8.18 11.39 13.62
C ILE A 27 -6.82 10.81 13.20
N GLU A 28 -6.22 10.03 14.08
CA GLU A 28 -5.07 9.22 13.71
C GLU A 28 -5.43 8.20 12.62
N GLU A 29 -4.42 7.67 11.96
CA GLU A 29 -4.60 6.68 10.91
C GLU A 29 -5.02 5.33 11.50
N ILE A 30 -6.32 5.05 11.50
CA ILE A 30 -6.87 3.79 12.00
C ILE A 30 -7.08 2.83 10.82
N GLY A 31 -6.41 1.69 10.83
CA GLY A 31 -6.70 0.56 9.94
C GLY A 31 -6.25 0.74 8.49
N LEU A 32 -5.29 1.63 8.20
CA LEU A 32 -4.65 1.76 6.88
C LEU A 32 -3.57 0.67 6.66
N ASP A 33 -3.95 -0.60 6.78
CA ASP A 33 -3.05 -1.75 6.75
C ASP A 33 -2.90 -2.41 5.37
N CYS A 34 -3.47 -1.81 4.32
CA CYS A 34 -3.27 -2.21 2.94
C CYS A 34 -3.17 -1.01 1.99
N ASP A 35 -2.43 -1.18 0.89
CA ASP A 35 -2.14 -0.13 -0.08
C ASP A 35 -3.40 0.48 -0.71
N ALA A 36 -4.44 -0.32 -0.90
CA ALA A 36 -5.71 0.15 -1.45
C ALA A 36 -6.40 1.18 -0.54
N LEU A 37 -6.37 0.98 0.78
CA LEU A 37 -6.95 1.91 1.75
C LEU A 37 -6.07 3.15 1.96
N VAL A 38 -4.74 2.99 1.92
CA VAL A 38 -3.79 4.11 1.91
C VAL A 38 -4.03 4.99 0.67
N LYS A 39 -4.14 4.38 -0.51
CA LYS A 39 -4.48 5.05 -1.76
C LYS A 39 -5.84 5.74 -1.65
N ALA A 40 -6.84 5.08 -1.06
CA ALA A 40 -8.16 5.66 -0.92
C ALA A 40 -8.16 6.93 -0.06
N LYS A 41 -7.46 6.91 1.08
CA LYS A 41 -7.26 8.12 1.90
C LYS A 41 -6.56 9.23 1.11
N ARG A 42 -5.44 8.91 0.45
CA ARG A 42 -4.67 9.90 -0.30
C ARG A 42 -5.54 10.57 -1.38
N VAL A 43 -6.09 9.76 -2.27
CA VAL A 43 -6.76 10.22 -3.48
C VAL A 43 -8.13 10.84 -3.18
N LEU A 44 -8.96 10.20 -2.35
CA LEU A 44 -10.28 10.74 -2.02
C LEU A 44 -10.17 11.91 -1.07
N TYR A 45 -9.45 11.77 0.04
CA TYR A 45 -9.52 12.72 1.14
C TYR A 45 -8.44 13.80 1.07
N ALA A 46 -7.17 13.41 1.05
CA ALA A 46 -6.04 14.33 1.18
C ALA A 46 -5.78 15.18 -0.07
N GLU A 47 -6.01 14.63 -1.26
CA GLU A 47 -5.83 15.34 -2.53
C GLU A 47 -7.17 15.83 -3.05
N GLY A 48 -8.14 14.93 -3.20
CA GLY A 48 -9.42 15.22 -3.87
C GLY A 48 -10.36 16.15 -3.09
N LEU A 49 -10.85 15.73 -1.92
CA LEU A 49 -11.76 16.54 -1.10
C LEU A 49 -11.06 17.79 -0.56
N ALA A 50 -9.83 17.66 -0.03
CA ALA A 50 -9.05 18.79 0.44
C ALA A 50 -8.84 19.84 -0.66
N GLY A 51 -8.50 19.43 -1.89
CA GLY A 51 -8.34 20.37 -3.01
C GLY A 51 -9.61 21.18 -3.31
N ASN A 52 -10.81 20.60 -3.16
CA ASN A 52 -12.07 21.34 -3.33
C ASN A 52 -12.36 22.27 -2.14
N ILE A 53 -12.05 21.84 -0.92
CA ILE A 53 -12.22 22.63 0.31
C ILE A 53 -11.28 23.85 0.29
N ASP A 54 -10.01 23.63 -0.03
CA ASP A 54 -8.96 24.66 0.02
C ASP A 54 -9.12 25.67 -1.11
N SER A 55 -9.55 25.22 -2.29
CA SER A 55 -9.88 26.12 -3.40
C SER A 55 -11.22 26.84 -3.22
N GLY A 56 -12.01 26.50 -2.19
CA GLY A 56 -13.35 27.06 -1.96
C GLY A 56 -14.35 26.73 -3.08
N ALA A 57 -14.18 25.60 -3.76
CA ALA A 57 -14.96 25.26 -4.95
C ALA A 57 -16.45 25.15 -4.65
N TRP A 58 -16.82 24.56 -3.50
CA TRP A 58 -18.21 24.36 -3.13
C TRP A 58 -18.85 25.59 -2.50
N GLU A 59 -18.08 26.49 -1.91
CA GLU A 59 -18.55 27.78 -1.40
C GLU A 59 -19.00 28.71 -2.53
N ARG A 60 -18.56 28.46 -3.77
CA ARG A 60 -19.02 29.16 -4.97
C ARG A 60 -20.37 28.66 -5.51
N LEU A 61 -20.85 27.50 -5.06
CA LEU A 61 -22.18 26.99 -5.43
C LEU A 61 -23.27 27.78 -4.69
N ARG A 62 -24.36 28.12 -5.38
CA ARG A 62 -25.58 28.61 -4.74
C ARG A 62 -26.13 27.54 -3.79
N ASP A 63 -26.87 27.96 -2.76
CA ASP A 63 -27.40 27.01 -1.77
C ASP A 63 -28.31 25.93 -2.39
N ASP A 64 -29.07 26.25 -3.45
CA ASP A 64 -29.89 25.26 -4.16
C ASP A 64 -29.09 24.36 -5.13
N GLN A 65 -27.85 24.74 -5.43
CA GLN A 65 -26.88 23.96 -6.19
C GLN A 65 -25.95 23.13 -5.30
N ARG A 66 -26.00 23.34 -3.97
CA ARG A 66 -25.09 22.74 -2.99
C ARG A 66 -25.83 21.77 -2.07
N LEU A 67 -25.29 20.56 -1.92
CA LEU A 67 -25.78 19.59 -0.93
C LEU A 67 -25.55 20.14 0.49
N ALA A 68 -26.49 19.89 1.41
CA ALA A 68 -26.44 20.45 2.76
C ALA A 68 -25.19 20.00 3.55
N GLY A 69 -24.81 18.73 3.43
CA GLY A 69 -23.69 18.11 4.14
C GLY A 69 -22.97 17.09 3.28
N PHE A 70 -21.97 16.43 3.86
CA PHE A 70 -21.53 15.13 3.37
C PHE A 70 -22.48 14.07 3.92
N LYS A 71 -23.06 13.25 3.06
CA LYS A 71 -23.90 12.10 3.44
C LYS A 71 -23.91 11.09 2.30
N HIS A 72 -22.82 10.36 2.14
CA HIS A 72 -22.57 9.54 0.96
C HIS A 72 -22.22 8.09 1.33
N LEU A 73 -22.69 7.17 0.49
CA LEU A 73 -22.05 5.87 0.31
C LEU A 73 -21.08 5.99 -0.86
N LEU A 74 -19.94 5.32 -0.77
CA LEU A 74 -18.98 5.25 -1.87
C LEU A 74 -18.61 3.80 -2.16
N TYR A 75 -18.44 3.50 -3.44
CA TYR A 75 -18.12 2.16 -3.94
C TYR A 75 -17.02 2.31 -4.98
N TRP A 76 -15.82 1.83 -4.68
CA TRP A 76 -14.68 1.98 -5.55
C TRP A 76 -14.13 0.62 -5.96
N ARG A 77 -14.43 0.23 -7.21
CA ARG A 77 -13.79 -0.91 -7.84
C ARG A 77 -12.38 -0.52 -8.24
N VAL A 78 -11.40 -1.27 -7.73
CA VAL A 78 -9.97 -1.14 -8.03
C VAL A 78 -9.45 -2.50 -8.49
N PRO A 79 -8.28 -2.58 -9.17
CA PRO A 79 -7.73 -3.86 -9.63
C PRO A 79 -7.55 -4.91 -8.53
N GLU A 80 -7.36 -4.46 -7.29
CA GLU A 80 -7.17 -5.31 -6.12
C GLU A 80 -8.49 -5.90 -5.58
N GLY A 81 -9.63 -5.23 -5.80
CA GLY A 81 -10.91 -5.59 -5.20
C GLY A 81 -11.92 -4.45 -5.15
N LEU A 82 -12.74 -4.43 -4.10
CA LEU A 82 -13.81 -3.44 -3.93
C LEU A 82 -13.67 -2.72 -2.59
N ILE A 83 -13.61 -1.39 -2.63
CA ILE A 83 -13.69 -0.54 -1.45
C ILE A 83 -15.13 -0.06 -1.30
N ILE A 84 -15.74 -0.31 -0.16
CA ILE A 84 -17.06 0.24 0.20
C ILE A 84 -16.84 1.18 1.37
N GLY A 85 -17.32 2.42 1.26
CA GLY A 85 -17.15 3.42 2.29
C GLY A 85 -18.41 4.20 2.59
N ARG A 86 -18.38 4.86 3.74
CA ARG A 86 -19.42 5.79 4.19
C ARG A 86 -18.76 7.08 4.63
N MET A 87 -19.32 8.19 4.18
CA MET A 87 -18.79 9.53 4.38
C MET A 87 -19.88 10.45 4.91
N TRP A 88 -19.62 11.10 6.04
CA TRP A 88 -20.59 12.00 6.68
C TRP A 88 -19.94 13.28 7.20
N ALA A 89 -20.75 14.33 7.34
CA ALA A 89 -20.30 15.59 7.91
C ALA A 89 -19.90 15.39 9.37
N SER A 90 -18.73 15.91 9.75
CA SER A 90 -18.17 15.77 11.10
C SER A 90 -17.51 17.06 11.55
N ARG A 91 -17.02 17.09 12.78
CA ARG A 91 -16.22 18.19 13.34
C ARG A 91 -15.05 17.63 14.15
N ASP A 92 -13.99 18.39 14.29
CA ASP A 92 -12.92 18.08 15.24
C ASP A 92 -13.25 18.58 16.66
N GLY A 93 -12.37 18.30 17.62
CA GLY A 93 -12.46 18.74 19.02
C GLY A 93 -12.48 20.26 19.18
N LYS A 94 -12.06 21.01 18.15
CA LYS A 94 -12.14 22.47 18.07
C LYS A 94 -13.41 22.97 17.38
N GLY A 95 -14.29 22.07 16.95
CA GLY A 95 -15.56 22.39 16.31
C GLY A 95 -15.48 22.75 14.82
N ARG A 96 -14.35 22.54 14.14
CA ARG A 96 -14.19 22.87 12.71
C ARG A 96 -14.86 21.79 11.85
N THR A 97 -15.74 22.19 10.92
CA THR A 97 -16.66 21.29 10.19
C THR A 97 -16.35 21.09 8.70
N LYS A 98 -15.26 21.68 8.18
CA LYS A 98 -14.98 21.68 6.74
C LYS A 98 -14.76 20.29 6.14
N TYR A 99 -14.19 19.37 6.91
CA TYR A 99 -13.84 18.04 6.43
C TYR A 99 -14.78 16.97 7.02
N PRO A 100 -15.10 15.93 6.23
CA PRO A 100 -15.95 14.83 6.68
C PRO A 100 -15.19 13.83 7.57
N MET A 101 -15.94 12.89 8.12
CA MET A 101 -15.43 11.59 8.56
C MET A 101 -15.69 10.57 7.45
N VAL A 102 -14.73 9.68 7.21
CA VAL A 102 -14.83 8.58 6.26
C VAL A 102 -14.44 7.28 6.95
N VAL A 103 -15.27 6.25 6.80
CA VAL A 103 -14.94 4.87 7.17
C VAL A 103 -15.16 3.99 5.95
N CYS A 104 -14.18 3.17 5.62
CA CYS A 104 -14.24 2.27 4.48
C CYS A 104 -13.73 0.89 4.82
N ALA A 105 -14.25 -0.10 4.10
CA ALA A 105 -13.75 -1.46 4.10
C ALA A 105 -13.31 -1.85 2.69
N MET A 106 -12.13 -2.46 2.59
CA MET A 106 -11.61 -3.05 1.36
C MET A 106 -11.82 -4.56 1.41
N VAL A 107 -12.38 -5.14 0.36
CA VAL A 107 -12.55 -6.59 0.23
C VAL A 107 -11.93 -7.14 -1.04
N GLU A 108 -11.27 -8.29 -0.90
CA GLU A 108 -10.62 -9.02 -1.98
C GLU A 108 -11.25 -10.42 -2.11
N GLY A 109 -11.48 -10.87 -3.33
CA GLY A 109 -11.92 -12.25 -3.60
C GLY A 109 -13.35 -12.59 -3.16
N VAL A 110 -14.19 -11.60 -2.84
CA VAL A 110 -15.62 -11.80 -2.53
C VAL A 110 -16.53 -11.34 -3.67
N PRO A 111 -17.70 -11.97 -3.87
CA PRO A 111 -18.72 -11.45 -4.79
C PRO A 111 -19.22 -10.07 -4.34
N ALA A 112 -19.44 -9.16 -5.31
CA ALA A 112 -19.96 -7.82 -5.02
C ALA A 112 -21.28 -7.86 -4.23
N ALA A 113 -22.16 -8.82 -4.55
CA ALA A 113 -23.40 -9.05 -3.80
C ALA A 113 -23.20 -9.15 -2.29
N TRP A 114 -22.25 -10.01 -1.91
CA TRP A 114 -21.91 -10.27 -0.54
C TRP A 114 -21.33 -9.00 0.10
N ALA A 115 -20.37 -8.35 -0.57
CA ALA A 115 -19.73 -7.14 -0.06
C ALA A 115 -20.75 -6.05 0.27
N PHE A 116 -21.69 -5.79 -0.63
CA PHE A 116 -22.76 -4.80 -0.39
C PHE A 116 -23.64 -5.21 0.79
N SER A 117 -24.10 -6.46 0.84
CA SER A 117 -25.01 -6.96 1.88
C SER A 117 -24.40 -6.97 3.29
N GLN A 118 -23.08 -7.18 3.40
CA GLN A 118 -22.39 -7.31 4.68
C GLN A 118 -21.76 -6.01 5.15
N ILE A 119 -21.15 -5.24 4.25
CA ILE A 119 -20.36 -4.06 4.63
C ILE A 119 -21.25 -2.84 4.87
N VAL A 120 -22.21 -2.55 3.99
CA VAL A 120 -23.02 -1.33 4.08
C VAL A 120 -23.72 -1.20 5.45
N PRO A 121 -24.41 -2.24 5.98
CA PRO A 121 -25.04 -2.15 7.29
C PRO A 121 -24.04 -1.99 8.44
N ARG A 122 -22.81 -2.48 8.29
CA ARG A 122 -21.77 -2.43 9.32
C ARG A 122 -21.17 -1.02 9.38
N LEU A 123 -20.94 -0.40 8.23
CA LEU A 123 -20.51 1.00 8.16
C LEU A 123 -21.59 1.96 8.68
N GLU A 124 -22.87 1.65 8.47
CA GLU A 124 -23.96 2.41 9.08
C GLU A 124 -23.96 2.30 10.62
N GLN A 125 -23.76 1.10 11.18
CA GLN A 125 -23.60 0.92 12.62
C GLN A 125 -22.38 1.67 13.17
N VAL A 126 -21.26 1.69 12.41
CA VAL A 126 -20.08 2.46 12.77
C VAL A 126 -20.39 3.95 12.79
N GLU A 127 -21.03 4.52 11.75
CA GLU A 127 -21.44 5.93 11.76
C GLU A 127 -22.30 6.23 12.98
N ALA A 128 -23.30 5.40 13.29
CA ALA A 128 -24.17 5.58 14.45
C ALA A 128 -23.39 5.58 15.78
N LYS A 129 -22.46 4.63 15.97
CA LYS A 129 -21.61 4.56 17.18
C LYS A 129 -20.66 5.75 17.28
N VAL A 130 -19.97 6.08 16.18
CA VAL A 130 -18.97 7.15 16.11
C VAL A 130 -19.62 8.51 16.35
N THR A 131 -20.78 8.78 15.75
CA THR A 131 -21.48 10.07 15.94
C THR A 131 -22.04 10.26 17.36
N GLN A 132 -22.21 9.19 18.14
CA GLN A 132 -22.71 9.23 19.52
C GLN A 132 -21.62 9.41 20.58
N THR A 133 -20.33 9.42 20.19
CA THR A 133 -19.22 9.54 21.12
C THR A 133 -18.30 10.70 20.77
N ASN A 134 -17.69 11.31 21.80
CA ASN A 134 -16.56 12.23 21.62
C ASN A 134 -15.24 11.60 22.07
N SER A 135 -15.21 10.30 22.39
CA SER A 135 -14.01 9.59 22.87
C SER A 135 -13.26 8.94 21.71
N ALA A 136 -11.96 9.27 21.59
CA ALA A 136 -11.06 8.63 20.63
C ALA A 136 -11.01 7.11 20.81
N GLU A 137 -10.98 6.62 22.06
CA GLU A 137 -10.94 5.18 22.35
C GLU A 137 -12.20 4.45 21.90
N LEU A 138 -13.38 5.07 22.07
CA LEU A 138 -14.63 4.46 21.62
C LEU A 138 -14.74 4.41 20.09
N VAL A 139 -14.14 5.38 19.39
CA VAL A 139 -14.01 5.31 17.93
C VAL A 139 -13.11 4.14 17.52
N ARG A 140 -11.92 3.99 18.13
CA ARG A 140 -11.03 2.85 17.85
C ARG A 140 -11.72 1.52 18.10
N LEU A 141 -12.45 1.41 19.21
CA LEU A 141 -13.22 0.23 19.55
C LEU A 141 -14.30 -0.07 18.50
N ALA A 142 -15.08 0.93 18.08
CA ALA A 142 -16.13 0.76 17.07
C ALA A 142 -15.55 0.29 15.72
N ILE A 143 -14.41 0.81 15.29
CA ILE A 143 -13.72 0.37 14.07
C ILE A 143 -13.17 -1.05 14.23
N GLY A 144 -12.52 -1.35 15.36
CA GLY A 144 -11.97 -2.69 15.65
C GLY A 144 -13.04 -3.78 15.80
N GLU A 145 -14.23 -3.44 16.29
CA GLU A 145 -15.40 -4.34 16.30
C GLU A 145 -15.92 -4.60 14.88
N ALA A 146 -16.07 -3.56 14.07
CA ALA A 146 -16.52 -3.69 12.69
C ALA A 146 -15.55 -4.54 11.84
N ARG A 147 -14.25 -4.34 12.04
CA ARG A 147 -13.19 -5.16 11.42
C ARG A 147 -13.35 -6.64 11.77
N ARG A 148 -13.31 -6.98 13.07
CA ARG A 148 -13.43 -8.38 13.54
C ARG A 148 -14.71 -9.03 13.05
N SER A 149 -15.84 -8.31 13.13
CA SER A 149 -17.12 -8.82 12.66
C SER A 149 -17.13 -9.11 11.16
N LEU A 150 -16.46 -8.30 10.33
CA LEU A 150 -16.36 -8.56 8.89
C LEU A 150 -15.38 -9.70 8.59
N GLU A 151 -14.27 -9.80 9.32
CA GLU A 151 -13.32 -10.91 9.22
C GLU A 151 -13.99 -12.25 9.53
N ASP A 152 -14.82 -12.32 10.58
CA ASP A 152 -15.61 -13.51 10.93
C ASP A 152 -16.59 -13.90 9.80
N GLN A 153 -17.25 -12.91 9.18
CA GLN A 153 -18.18 -13.13 8.06
C GLN A 153 -17.46 -13.64 6.81
N VAL A 154 -16.26 -13.13 6.53
CA VAL A 154 -15.39 -13.66 5.46
C VAL A 154 -14.99 -15.10 5.76
N GLY A 155 -14.61 -15.41 7.00
CA GLY A 155 -14.26 -16.78 7.43
C GLY A 155 -15.39 -17.77 7.17
N MET A 156 -16.65 -17.38 7.44
CA MET A 156 -17.82 -18.21 7.14
C MET A 156 -18.05 -18.39 5.63
N LEU A 157 -17.81 -17.36 4.81
CA LEU A 157 -17.96 -17.44 3.35
C LEU A 157 -16.98 -18.43 2.73
N VAL A 158 -15.72 -18.43 3.18
CA VAL A 158 -14.69 -19.37 2.72
C VAL A 158 -15.09 -20.82 3.01
N GLY A 159 -15.76 -21.08 4.14
CA GLY A 159 -16.29 -22.40 4.49
C GLY A 159 -17.50 -22.86 3.65
N ALA A 160 -18.27 -21.94 3.07
CA ALA A 160 -19.49 -22.24 2.32
C ALA A 160 -19.29 -22.37 0.80
N GLY A 161 -18.12 -21.98 0.27
CA GLY A 161 -17.79 -21.99 -1.16
C GLY A 161 -18.31 -20.75 -1.91
N VAL A 162 -17.43 -20.12 -2.70
CA VAL A 162 -17.72 -18.89 -3.46
C VAL A 162 -18.37 -19.25 -4.81
N GLY A 163 -19.68 -19.56 -4.81
CA GLY A 163 -20.31 -20.26 -5.95
C GLY A 163 -21.39 -19.54 -6.79
N ALA A 164 -21.97 -18.40 -6.40
CA ALA A 164 -23.31 -18.04 -6.91
C ALA A 164 -23.56 -16.60 -7.43
N GLY A 165 -22.55 -15.84 -7.87
CA GLY A 165 -22.72 -14.40 -8.16
C GLY A 165 -23.32 -13.99 -9.53
N ALA A 166 -23.06 -14.74 -10.61
CA ALA A 166 -23.27 -14.24 -11.98
C ALA A 166 -24.75 -14.05 -12.37
N GLY A 167 -25.64 -14.93 -11.91
CA GLY A 167 -27.08 -14.84 -12.23
C GLY A 167 -27.76 -13.62 -11.60
N GLU A 168 -27.25 -13.17 -10.46
CA GLU A 168 -27.80 -12.02 -9.73
C GLU A 168 -27.41 -10.69 -10.41
N GLU A 169 -26.20 -10.60 -10.98
CA GLU A 169 -25.74 -9.42 -11.73
C GLU A 169 -26.53 -9.21 -13.03
N ALA A 170 -26.85 -10.29 -13.74
CA ALA A 170 -27.70 -10.22 -14.94
C ALA A 170 -29.11 -9.72 -14.60
N GLY A 171 -29.68 -10.18 -13.48
CA GLY A 171 -30.96 -9.71 -12.98
C GLY A 171 -30.95 -8.24 -12.54
N LEU A 172 -29.84 -7.77 -11.94
CA LEU A 172 -29.64 -6.36 -11.60
C LEU A 172 -29.54 -5.47 -12.83
N LEU A 173 -28.70 -5.84 -13.79
CA LEU A 173 -28.50 -5.06 -15.01
C LEU A 173 -29.80 -4.96 -15.82
N LYS A 174 -30.55 -6.07 -15.93
CA LYS A 174 -31.89 -6.08 -16.53
C LYS A 174 -32.81 -5.03 -15.90
N ARG A 175 -32.94 -5.05 -14.57
CA ARG A 175 -33.79 -4.08 -13.85
C ARG A 175 -33.32 -2.63 -14.03
N LEU A 176 -32.01 -2.40 -14.12
CA LEU A 176 -31.46 -1.07 -14.38
C LEU A 176 -31.89 -0.58 -15.77
N VAL A 177 -31.65 -1.35 -16.83
CA VAL A 177 -31.89 -0.90 -18.21
C VAL A 177 -33.38 -0.76 -18.55
N GLU A 178 -34.25 -1.46 -17.82
CA GLU A 178 -35.71 -1.38 -17.91
C GLU A 178 -36.30 -0.25 -17.04
N HIS A 179 -35.49 0.48 -16.26
CA HIS A 179 -35.99 1.47 -15.31
C HIS A 179 -36.66 2.69 -15.99
N ALA A 180 -37.73 3.21 -15.38
CA ALA A 180 -38.53 4.32 -15.91
C ALA A 180 -37.70 5.60 -16.14
N ASP A 181 -36.78 5.92 -15.22
CA ASP A 181 -35.94 7.12 -15.30
C ASP A 181 -34.94 7.10 -16.47
N LEU A 182 -34.61 5.91 -17.00
CA LEU A 182 -33.75 5.77 -18.18
C LEU A 182 -34.56 5.70 -19.47
N THR A 183 -35.79 5.19 -19.41
CA THR A 183 -36.68 4.99 -20.56
C THR A 183 -37.51 6.22 -20.91
N GLY A 184 -37.60 7.23 -20.03
CA GLY A 184 -38.30 8.49 -20.32
C GLY A 184 -39.83 8.39 -20.28
N GLY A 185 -40.38 7.33 -19.67
CA GLY A 185 -41.79 7.21 -19.32
C GLY A 185 -42.81 7.07 -20.47
N ALA A 186 -42.41 7.08 -21.74
CA ALA A 186 -43.33 7.05 -22.88
C ALA A 186 -42.96 5.99 -23.93
N ALA A 187 -43.88 5.03 -24.16
CA ALA A 187 -43.95 4.04 -25.26
C ALA A 187 -42.69 3.17 -25.51
N PRO A 188 -42.81 1.99 -26.17
CA PRO A 188 -41.67 1.09 -26.38
C PRO A 188 -40.70 1.67 -27.42
N GLY A 189 -39.76 2.49 -26.97
CA GLY A 189 -38.60 2.99 -27.69
C GLY A 189 -37.31 2.79 -26.88
N PRO A 190 -36.13 2.91 -27.49
CA PRO A 190 -34.86 2.78 -26.78
C PRO A 190 -34.74 3.84 -25.68
N SER A 191 -34.17 3.46 -24.54
CA SER A 191 -34.06 4.29 -23.34
C SER A 191 -33.17 5.51 -23.61
N GLN A 192 -33.79 6.62 -24.01
CA GLN A 192 -33.07 7.82 -24.44
C GLN A 192 -32.08 8.33 -23.38
N GLY A 193 -32.41 8.18 -22.08
CA GLY A 193 -31.52 8.54 -20.99
C GLY A 193 -30.27 7.64 -20.93
N LEU A 194 -30.43 6.33 -21.08
CA LEU A 194 -29.31 5.38 -21.08
C LEU A 194 -28.43 5.54 -22.33
N VAL A 195 -29.03 5.79 -23.50
CA VAL A 195 -28.30 6.06 -24.73
C VAL A 195 -27.36 7.26 -24.58
N ARG A 196 -27.82 8.34 -23.93
CA ARG A 196 -26.98 9.52 -23.65
C ARG A 196 -25.82 9.21 -22.70
N ILE A 197 -26.07 8.41 -21.66
CA ILE A 197 -25.04 7.99 -20.71
C ILE A 197 -23.97 7.15 -21.41
N LEU A 198 -24.37 6.17 -22.22
CA LEU A 198 -23.43 5.32 -22.96
C LEU A 198 -22.68 6.10 -24.04
N TYR A 199 -23.31 7.10 -24.65
CA TYR A 199 -22.65 8.01 -25.57
C TYR A 199 -21.52 8.80 -24.89
N GLU A 200 -21.78 9.33 -23.69
CA GLU A 200 -20.75 10.04 -22.91
C GLU A 200 -19.62 9.10 -22.46
N ILE A 201 -19.93 7.87 -22.05
CA ILE A 201 -18.93 6.85 -21.72
C ILE A 201 -18.07 6.51 -22.95
N GLU A 202 -18.67 6.34 -24.13
CA GLU A 202 -17.92 6.09 -25.35
C GLU A 202 -17.00 7.24 -25.71
N ARG A 203 -17.50 8.48 -25.65
CA ARG A 203 -16.76 9.67 -26.09
C ARG A 203 -15.63 10.03 -25.13
N GLU A 204 -15.92 10.11 -23.83
CA GLU A 204 -14.96 10.62 -22.84
C GLU A 204 -14.11 9.51 -22.21
N MET A 205 -14.64 8.29 -22.11
CA MET A 205 -13.99 7.18 -21.39
C MET A 205 -13.41 6.12 -22.33
N ALA A 206 -13.22 6.44 -23.61
CA ALA A 206 -12.67 5.55 -24.64
C ALA A 206 -11.35 4.88 -24.20
N ALA A 207 -10.48 5.63 -23.50
CA ALA A 207 -9.20 5.14 -23.00
C ALA A 207 -9.32 4.03 -21.94
N PHE A 208 -10.49 3.86 -21.33
CA PHE A 208 -10.76 2.88 -20.28
C PHE A 208 -11.56 1.66 -20.79
N ARG A 209 -11.92 1.59 -22.08
CA ARG A 209 -12.73 0.49 -22.64
C ARG A 209 -11.92 -0.75 -22.96
N SER A 210 -12.55 -1.91 -22.80
CA SER A 210 -11.99 -3.20 -23.20
C SER A 210 -11.83 -3.27 -24.72
N GLY A 211 -10.59 -3.30 -25.23
CA GLY A 211 -10.33 -3.38 -26.67
C GLY A 211 -10.03 -2.05 -27.36
N GLY A 212 -9.74 -0.99 -26.60
CA GLY A 212 -9.06 0.21 -27.08
C GLY A 212 -7.63 -0.08 -27.54
N GLY A 213 -7.45 -1.05 -28.45
CA GLY A 213 -6.23 -1.31 -29.15
C GLY A 213 -6.04 -0.27 -30.24
N SER A 214 -4.90 0.42 -30.20
CA SER A 214 -4.36 1.17 -31.33
C SER A 214 -5.11 2.44 -31.77
N VAL A 215 -5.66 3.25 -30.86
CA VAL A 215 -5.56 4.69 -31.13
C VAL A 215 -4.06 5.01 -31.06
N ARG A 216 -3.50 5.38 -32.20
CA ARG A 216 -2.09 5.68 -32.44
C ARG A 216 -1.60 6.65 -31.37
N MET A 217 -1.09 6.13 -30.26
CA MET A 217 -0.55 6.90 -29.14
C MET A 217 0.56 7.76 -29.73
N SER A 218 0.30 9.07 -29.84
CA SER A 218 1.37 10.02 -30.12
C SER A 218 2.41 9.87 -29.02
N ARG A 219 3.69 9.88 -29.39
CA ARG A 219 4.86 9.66 -28.51
C ARG A 219 5.00 10.69 -27.35
N SER A 220 3.98 11.48 -27.07
CA SER A 220 3.88 12.45 -25.98
C SER A 220 3.11 11.95 -24.74
N ALA A 221 2.52 10.75 -24.76
CA ALA A 221 1.72 10.24 -23.63
C ALA A 221 2.55 9.36 -22.66
N ILE A 222 3.30 10.01 -21.75
CA ILE A 222 3.91 9.35 -20.57
C ILE A 222 2.93 9.34 -19.37
N GLU A 223 1.80 10.03 -19.46
CA GLU A 223 0.82 10.15 -18.38
C GLU A 223 -0.36 9.18 -18.53
N ALA A 224 -0.80 8.61 -17.40
CA ALA A 224 -2.01 7.79 -17.33
C ALA A 224 -3.25 8.60 -17.78
N PRO A 225 -4.26 7.97 -18.42
CA PRO A 225 -5.46 8.67 -18.87
C PRO A 225 -6.13 9.45 -17.72
N ALA A 226 -6.54 10.69 -18.00
CA ALA A 226 -7.22 11.52 -17.01
C ALA A 226 -8.57 10.89 -16.62
N ALA A 227 -8.92 10.97 -15.33
CA ALA A 227 -10.20 10.47 -14.85
C ALA A 227 -11.37 11.30 -15.38
N GLN A 228 -12.48 10.63 -15.66
CA GLN A 228 -13.69 11.21 -16.22
C GLN A 228 -14.88 11.00 -15.29
N HIS A 229 -15.83 11.95 -15.28
CA HIS A 229 -17.00 11.94 -14.40
C HIS A 229 -18.29 11.94 -15.23
N VAL A 230 -19.28 11.18 -14.76
CA VAL A 230 -20.64 11.17 -15.31
C VAL A 230 -21.64 11.08 -14.15
N ARG A 231 -22.72 11.86 -14.21
CA ARG A 231 -23.82 11.80 -13.23
C ARG A 231 -24.99 11.03 -13.82
N VAL A 232 -25.47 10.02 -13.12
CA VAL A 232 -26.52 9.12 -13.62
C VAL A 232 -27.70 9.02 -12.65
N PRO A 233 -28.92 8.71 -13.14
CA PRO A 233 -30.05 8.46 -12.26
C PRO A 233 -29.82 7.25 -11.36
N ARG A 234 -30.30 7.32 -10.12
CA ARG A 234 -30.12 6.25 -9.13
C ARG A 234 -30.84 4.95 -9.54
N CYS A 235 -32.04 5.06 -10.11
CA CYS A 235 -32.90 3.97 -10.62
C CYS A 235 -33.35 2.93 -9.57
N LEU A 236 -32.44 2.20 -8.92
CA LEU A 236 -32.78 1.08 -8.04
C LEU A 236 -32.80 1.48 -6.55
N GLY A 237 -33.11 0.51 -5.68
CA GLY A 237 -33.46 0.73 -4.28
C GLY A 237 -32.34 1.18 -3.34
N GLU A 238 -32.63 1.10 -2.04
CA GLU A 238 -31.70 1.44 -0.95
C GLU A 238 -30.57 0.40 -0.76
N GLY A 239 -29.60 0.72 0.09
CA GLY A 239 -28.53 -0.22 0.46
C GLY A 239 -27.47 -0.46 -0.62
N GLY A 240 -27.32 0.46 -1.58
CA GLY A 240 -26.30 0.37 -2.65
C GLY A 240 -26.71 -0.49 -3.86
N GLU A 241 -27.97 -0.95 -3.93
CA GLU A 241 -28.44 -1.73 -5.08
C GLU A 241 -28.25 -0.98 -6.41
N ALA A 242 -28.54 0.32 -6.42
CA ALA A 242 -28.27 1.23 -7.53
C ALA A 242 -26.80 1.23 -7.95
N ALA A 243 -25.89 1.48 -7.01
CA ALA A 243 -24.45 1.50 -7.26
C ALA A 243 -23.94 0.14 -7.78
N ARG A 244 -24.45 -0.97 -7.24
CA ARG A 244 -24.10 -2.32 -7.72
C ARG A 244 -24.53 -2.54 -9.17
N ALA A 245 -25.72 -2.10 -9.55
CA ALA A 245 -26.19 -2.22 -10.92
C ALA A 245 -25.38 -1.34 -11.90
N TRP A 246 -25.01 -0.13 -11.50
CA TRP A 246 -24.12 0.72 -12.30
C TRP A 246 -22.70 0.17 -12.41
N LEU A 247 -22.15 -0.45 -11.35
CA LEU A 247 -20.89 -1.20 -11.45
C LEU A 247 -21.00 -2.39 -12.39
N ALA A 248 -22.11 -3.13 -12.35
CA ALA A 248 -22.36 -4.24 -13.27
C ALA A 248 -22.41 -3.76 -14.74
N LEU A 249 -23.08 -2.64 -15.00
CA LEU A 249 -23.09 -1.99 -16.31
C LEU A 249 -21.68 -1.53 -16.74
N ALA A 250 -20.95 -0.88 -15.83
CA ALA A 250 -19.58 -0.42 -16.08
C ALA A 250 -18.64 -1.58 -16.43
N SER A 251 -18.80 -2.76 -15.81
CA SER A 251 -18.06 -3.98 -16.19
C SER A 251 -18.37 -4.48 -17.62
N GLN A 252 -19.52 -4.12 -18.20
CA GLN A 252 -19.83 -4.47 -19.59
C GLN A 252 -19.12 -3.56 -20.60
N GLU A 253 -18.96 -2.27 -20.28
CA GLU A 253 -18.43 -1.25 -21.20
C GLU A 253 -16.95 -0.91 -20.99
N LEU A 254 -16.44 -1.04 -19.77
CA LEU A 254 -15.08 -0.68 -19.38
C LEU A 254 -14.18 -1.91 -19.21
N ALA A 255 -12.87 -1.70 -19.15
CA ALA A 255 -11.93 -2.74 -18.77
C ALA A 255 -12.06 -3.08 -17.28
N ASP A 256 -11.86 -4.35 -16.91
CA ASP A 256 -11.89 -4.79 -15.50
C ASP A 256 -10.78 -4.13 -14.68
N SER A 257 -9.67 -3.74 -15.34
CA SER A 257 -8.58 -2.99 -14.72
C SER A 257 -8.86 -1.50 -14.54
N ALA A 258 -9.91 -0.94 -15.16
CA ALA A 258 -10.25 0.46 -15.03
C ALA A 258 -10.87 0.72 -13.64
N PRO A 259 -10.28 1.63 -12.83
CA PRO A 259 -10.87 2.01 -11.55
C PRO A 259 -12.22 2.71 -11.78
N VAL A 260 -13.24 2.34 -11.01
CA VAL A 260 -14.57 2.96 -11.08
C VAL A 260 -15.02 3.29 -9.68
N LEU A 261 -15.15 4.58 -9.39
CA LEU A 261 -15.68 5.12 -8.14
C LEU A 261 -17.12 5.57 -8.35
N ILE A 262 -18.05 5.02 -7.57
CA ILE A 262 -19.42 5.51 -7.45
C ILE A 262 -19.59 6.25 -6.13
N LEU A 263 -20.18 7.43 -6.19
CA LEU A 263 -20.57 8.25 -5.04
C LEU A 263 -22.09 8.38 -5.04
N GLU A 264 -22.74 7.82 -4.02
CA GLU A 264 -24.20 7.83 -3.84
C GLU A 264 -24.59 8.80 -2.71
N PRO A 265 -25.05 10.02 -3.02
CA PRO A 265 -25.60 10.94 -2.02
C PRO A 265 -26.93 10.42 -1.47
N LEU A 266 -26.95 10.06 -0.19
CA LEU A 266 -28.13 9.48 0.46
C LEU A 266 -29.30 10.47 0.48
N GLY A 267 -30.46 10.03 -0.01
CA GLY A 267 -31.67 10.84 -0.11
C GLY A 267 -31.81 11.63 -1.41
N HIS A 268 -30.93 11.42 -2.39
CA HIS A 268 -30.99 12.07 -3.71
C HIS A 268 -31.27 11.05 -4.83
N PRO A 269 -31.88 11.49 -5.95
CA PRO A 269 -32.30 10.60 -7.04
C PRO A 269 -31.19 10.29 -8.06
N PHE A 270 -29.93 10.62 -7.74
CA PHE A 270 -28.79 10.45 -8.64
C PHE A 270 -27.60 9.84 -7.90
N LEU A 271 -26.64 9.34 -8.66
CA LEU A 271 -25.30 9.00 -8.19
C LEU A 271 -24.26 9.47 -9.22
N ASP A 272 -23.04 9.66 -8.75
CA ASP A 272 -21.91 10.09 -9.56
C ASP A 272 -20.96 8.92 -9.80
N MET A 273 -20.56 8.70 -11.06
CA MET A 273 -19.60 7.68 -11.45
C MET A 273 -18.35 8.36 -12.00
N VAL A 274 -17.19 8.01 -11.44
CA VAL A 274 -15.88 8.49 -11.86
C VAL A 274 -15.05 7.31 -12.34
N VAL A 275 -14.52 7.39 -13.56
CA VAL A 275 -13.70 6.35 -14.19
C VAL A 275 -12.27 6.84 -14.29
N GLY A 276 -11.32 6.06 -13.74
CA GLY A 276 -9.93 6.46 -13.52
C GLY A 276 -9.63 6.89 -12.08
N GLU A 277 -8.43 7.40 -11.84
CA GLU A 277 -8.02 7.91 -10.51
C GLU A 277 -8.53 9.34 -10.30
N PRO A 278 -9.50 9.57 -9.39
CA PRO A 278 -10.17 10.87 -9.28
C PRO A 278 -9.21 11.96 -8.80
N LYS A 279 -9.34 13.15 -9.39
CA LYS A 279 -8.65 14.38 -8.97
C LYS A 279 -9.68 15.38 -8.41
N PRO A 280 -9.27 16.52 -7.82
CA PRO A 280 -10.22 17.49 -7.28
C PRO A 280 -11.37 17.88 -8.24
N PRO A 281 -11.15 18.11 -9.55
CA PRO A 281 -12.25 18.44 -10.47
C PRO A 281 -13.35 17.37 -10.54
N GLN A 282 -12.99 16.09 -10.53
CA GLN A 282 -13.96 14.98 -10.60
C GLN A 282 -14.71 14.81 -9.26
N LEU A 283 -14.11 15.15 -8.12
CA LEU A 283 -14.77 15.11 -6.81
C LEU A 283 -15.58 16.37 -6.48
N PHE A 284 -15.64 17.36 -7.38
CA PHE A 284 -16.53 18.52 -7.23
C PHE A 284 -18.00 18.08 -7.03
N CYS A 285 -18.39 16.96 -7.66
CA CYS A 285 -19.73 16.39 -7.60
C CYS A 285 -20.23 16.06 -6.18
N VAL A 286 -19.32 15.80 -5.22
CA VAL A 286 -19.62 15.40 -3.82
C VAL A 286 -20.50 16.42 -3.08
N ARG A 287 -20.51 17.69 -3.49
CA ARG A 287 -21.34 18.73 -2.87
C ARG A 287 -22.29 19.40 -3.86
N ALA A 288 -22.38 18.93 -5.10
CA ALA A 288 -23.24 19.51 -6.13
C ALA A 288 -24.60 18.77 -6.21
N THR A 289 -25.72 19.50 -6.12
CA THR A 289 -27.06 18.95 -6.40
C THR A 289 -27.27 18.76 -7.90
N SER A 290 -28.40 18.19 -8.33
CA SER A 290 -28.76 18.09 -9.75
C SER A 290 -28.86 19.44 -10.47
N LYS A 291 -29.10 20.54 -9.73
CA LYS A 291 -29.06 21.91 -10.27
C LYS A 291 -27.65 22.46 -10.43
N GLY A 292 -26.70 21.94 -9.67
CA GLY A 292 -25.27 22.27 -9.81
C GLY A 292 -24.64 21.47 -10.95
N LEU A 293 -24.96 20.18 -11.02
CA LEU A 293 -24.54 19.23 -12.06
C LEU A 293 -25.75 18.41 -12.50
N ALA A 294 -26.26 18.62 -13.70
CA ALA A 294 -27.42 17.89 -14.23
C ALA A 294 -27.06 16.41 -14.51
N PRO A 295 -28.00 15.46 -14.33
CA PRO A 295 -27.81 14.09 -14.78
C PRO A 295 -27.56 14.02 -16.29
N THR A 296 -26.61 13.20 -16.72
CA THR A 296 -26.24 13.03 -18.13
C THR A 296 -27.41 12.49 -18.98
N SER A 297 -28.34 11.76 -18.36
CA SER A 297 -29.60 11.34 -19.01
C SER A 297 -30.47 12.52 -19.46
N GLU A 298 -30.35 13.69 -18.82
CA GLU A 298 -31.16 14.88 -19.13
C GLU A 298 -30.45 15.84 -20.10
N VAL A 299 -29.13 15.71 -20.27
CA VAL A 299 -28.34 16.56 -21.17
C VAL A 299 -28.64 16.21 -22.64
N PRO A 300 -29.09 17.18 -23.47
CA PRO A 300 -29.42 16.91 -24.86
C PRO A 300 -28.13 16.81 -25.70
N TYR A 301 -27.89 15.63 -26.28
CA TYR A 301 -26.85 15.41 -27.29
C TYR A 301 -27.48 15.12 -28.66
N SER A 302 -26.82 15.58 -29.72
CA SER A 302 -27.08 15.10 -31.08
C SER A 302 -26.33 13.78 -31.28
N ILE A 303 -27.04 12.66 -31.13
CA ILE A 303 -26.47 11.31 -31.19
C ILE A 303 -26.79 10.69 -32.56
N GLU A 304 -25.77 10.08 -33.19
CA GLU A 304 -25.92 9.43 -34.48
C GLU A 304 -26.86 8.21 -34.39
N SER A 305 -27.74 8.04 -35.38
CA SER A 305 -28.73 6.95 -35.39
C SER A 305 -28.09 5.55 -35.35
N ALA A 306 -26.91 5.40 -35.96
CA ALA A 306 -26.15 4.15 -35.93
C ALA A 306 -25.73 3.77 -34.50
N PHE A 307 -25.27 4.75 -33.71
CA PHE A 307 -24.93 4.55 -32.31
C PHE A 307 -26.18 4.20 -31.48
N VAL A 308 -27.31 4.88 -31.72
CA VAL A 308 -28.58 4.56 -31.06
C VAL A 308 -29.00 3.11 -31.33
N GLU A 309 -28.84 2.63 -32.57
CA GLU A 309 -29.17 1.24 -32.94
C GLU A 309 -28.23 0.23 -32.27
N GLU A 310 -26.91 0.51 -32.21
CA GLU A 310 -25.93 -0.33 -31.50
C GLU A 310 -26.30 -0.46 -30.02
N VAL A 311 -26.53 0.67 -29.33
CA VAL A 311 -26.91 0.69 -27.92
C VAL A 311 -28.24 -0.05 -27.70
N SER A 312 -29.20 0.10 -28.62
CA SER A 312 -30.46 -0.64 -28.57
C SER A 312 -30.25 -2.16 -28.66
N GLY A 313 -29.24 -2.61 -29.43
CA GLY A 313 -28.77 -3.99 -29.43
C GLY A 313 -28.29 -4.44 -28.05
N LYS A 314 -27.36 -3.69 -27.45
CA LYS A 314 -26.81 -3.98 -26.11
C LYS A 314 -27.91 -4.04 -25.03
N VAL A 315 -28.81 -3.06 -25.03
CA VAL A 315 -29.93 -3.00 -24.07
C VAL A 315 -30.85 -4.22 -24.21
N ARG A 316 -31.13 -4.67 -25.44
CA ARG A 316 -31.91 -5.92 -25.65
C ARG A 316 -31.19 -7.14 -25.09
N ASP A 317 -29.89 -7.24 -25.30
CA ASP A 317 -29.10 -8.36 -24.77
C ASP A 317 -29.03 -8.35 -23.24
N TRP A 318 -28.80 -7.20 -22.62
CA TRP A 318 -28.83 -7.04 -21.17
C TRP A 318 -30.22 -7.32 -20.57
N SER A 319 -31.29 -6.89 -21.24
CA SER A 319 -32.67 -7.20 -20.83
C SER A 319 -32.99 -8.70 -20.94
N ALA A 320 -32.33 -9.40 -21.86
CA ALA A 320 -32.39 -10.86 -22.00
C ALA A 320 -31.45 -11.61 -21.03
N GLY A 321 -30.73 -10.90 -20.15
CA GLY A 321 -29.79 -11.48 -19.20
C GLY A 321 -28.47 -11.96 -19.83
N LYS A 322 -28.17 -11.54 -21.06
CA LYS A 322 -26.90 -11.85 -21.71
C LYS A 322 -25.85 -10.84 -21.27
N LEU A 323 -24.92 -11.29 -20.45
CA LEU A 323 -23.73 -10.52 -20.07
C LEU A 323 -22.54 -10.95 -20.92
N ARG A 324 -21.57 -10.05 -21.09
CA ARG A 324 -20.25 -10.42 -21.58
C ARG A 324 -19.63 -11.41 -20.60
N GLY A 325 -19.17 -12.56 -21.13
CA GLY A 325 -18.51 -13.58 -20.31
C GLY A 325 -17.25 -13.03 -19.64
N VAL A 326 -17.14 -13.24 -18.33
CA VAL A 326 -15.94 -12.94 -17.54
C VAL A 326 -14.89 -14.01 -17.88
N GLY A 327 -14.21 -13.88 -19.02
CA GLY A 327 -13.18 -14.85 -19.43
C GLY A 327 -12.77 -14.80 -20.90
N ALA A 328 -11.45 -14.63 -21.09
CA ALA A 328 -10.70 -14.61 -22.34
C ALA A 328 -10.90 -13.37 -23.24
N ALA A 329 -9.90 -12.48 -23.22
CA ALA A 329 -9.67 -11.54 -24.31
C ALA A 329 -9.72 -12.30 -25.65
N PRO A 330 -10.47 -11.82 -26.66
CA PRO A 330 -10.50 -12.49 -27.95
C PRO A 330 -9.09 -12.44 -28.53
N ALA A 331 -8.50 -13.62 -28.79
CA ALA A 331 -7.27 -13.72 -29.56
C ALA A 331 -7.50 -13.00 -30.90
N ALA A 332 -6.71 -11.95 -31.15
CA ALA A 332 -6.83 -11.12 -32.35
C ALA A 332 -6.78 -12.01 -33.60
N LYS A 333 -7.94 -12.22 -34.24
CA LYS A 333 -7.98 -12.77 -35.60
C LYS A 333 -7.40 -11.71 -36.51
N ALA A 334 -6.18 -11.95 -36.99
CA ALA A 334 -5.62 -11.25 -38.13
C ALA A 334 -6.54 -11.48 -39.34
N ALA A 335 -7.37 -10.48 -39.66
CA ALA A 335 -8.19 -10.49 -40.86
C ALA A 335 -7.35 -9.93 -42.01
N THR A 336 -6.90 -10.83 -42.88
CA THR A 336 -6.45 -10.55 -44.23
C THR A 336 -7.62 -10.01 -45.06
N THR A 337 -7.60 -8.72 -45.38
CA THR A 337 -8.30 -8.18 -46.56
C THR A 337 -7.53 -6.98 -47.09
N ALA A 338 -6.64 -7.26 -48.04
CA ALA A 338 -6.27 -6.30 -49.07
C ALA A 338 -7.37 -6.28 -50.15
N GLU A 339 -7.45 -5.16 -50.87
CA GLU A 339 -8.37 -4.86 -51.99
C GLU A 339 -9.82 -4.50 -51.64
N ALA A 340 -10.09 -3.19 -51.51
CA ALA A 340 -10.92 -2.46 -52.47
C ALA A 340 -11.06 -0.97 -52.07
N ALA A 341 -11.32 -0.14 -53.09
CA ALA A 341 -11.84 1.23 -53.04
C ALA A 341 -10.83 2.38 -52.88
N GLY A 342 -10.22 2.74 -54.02
CA GLY A 342 -10.00 4.15 -54.35
C GLY A 342 -11.29 4.87 -54.76
N LYS A 343 -11.19 6.20 -54.85
CA LYS A 343 -12.18 7.23 -55.27
C LYS A 343 -13.11 7.76 -54.16
N SER A 344 -12.85 8.99 -53.72
CA SER A 344 -13.68 10.15 -54.10
C SER A 344 -13.23 11.41 -53.34
N ARG A 345 -12.80 12.43 -54.10
CA ARG A 345 -12.76 13.83 -53.67
C ARG A 345 -14.14 14.45 -53.97
N LYS A 346 -14.73 15.14 -53.00
CA LYS A 346 -15.34 16.50 -53.07
C LYS A 346 -16.60 16.66 -52.18
N ASN A 347 -16.66 17.85 -51.57
CA ASN A 347 -17.77 18.54 -50.87
C ASN A 347 -18.03 18.01 -49.44
N LEU A 348 -18.12 18.83 -48.40
CA LEU A 348 -19.00 19.99 -48.26
C LEU A 348 -18.50 20.95 -47.16
N MET A 349 -18.74 22.24 -47.39
CA MET A 349 -18.50 23.41 -46.54
C MET A 349 -19.68 23.68 -45.57
N ILE A 350 -19.36 24.36 -44.45
CA ILE A 350 -20.16 25.30 -43.62
C ILE A 350 -21.24 24.74 -42.68
N GLY A 351 -21.07 25.05 -41.38
CA GLY A 351 -22.10 25.10 -40.34
C GLY A 351 -21.55 25.61 -39.00
N VAL A 352 -21.89 26.85 -38.62
CA VAL A 352 -21.43 27.65 -37.47
C VAL A 352 -22.32 27.47 -36.23
N GLY A 353 -21.77 27.66 -35.01
CA GLY A 353 -22.52 28.08 -33.81
C GLY A 353 -21.82 27.72 -32.48
N VAL A 354 -20.87 28.52 -31.98
CA VAL A 354 -21.01 29.48 -30.87
C VAL A 354 -21.77 28.95 -29.63
N GLY A 355 -21.06 28.73 -28.52
CA GLY A 355 -21.69 28.61 -27.19
C GLY A 355 -20.81 28.06 -26.07
N ALA A 356 -19.75 28.75 -25.63
CA ALA A 356 -19.03 28.38 -24.39
C ALA A 356 -18.13 29.48 -23.77
N ALA A 357 -18.47 30.77 -23.84
CA ALA A 357 -17.58 31.84 -23.32
C ALA A 357 -18.23 32.82 -22.31
N ALA A 358 -19.44 32.56 -21.80
CA ALA A 358 -20.16 33.54 -20.99
C ALA A 358 -20.16 33.33 -19.46
N VAL A 359 -19.51 32.29 -18.92
CA VAL A 359 -19.65 31.94 -17.48
C VAL A 359 -18.44 32.35 -16.62
N ILE A 360 -17.29 32.70 -17.21
CA ILE A 360 -16.04 32.91 -16.46
C ILE A 360 -15.86 34.36 -15.97
N ALA A 361 -16.61 35.34 -16.49
CA ALA A 361 -16.36 36.76 -16.22
C ALA A 361 -17.14 37.39 -15.04
N LEU A 362 -18.03 36.65 -14.35
CA LEU A 362 -18.91 37.25 -13.32
C LEU A 362 -18.42 37.05 -11.86
N ILE A 363 -17.29 36.38 -11.64
CA ILE A 363 -16.88 35.95 -10.28
C ILE A 363 -16.03 37.00 -9.54
N ALA A 364 -15.64 38.11 -10.17
CA ALA A 364 -14.64 39.02 -9.62
C ALA A 364 -15.14 40.24 -8.80
N PHE A 365 -16.44 40.43 -8.51
CA PHE A 365 -16.90 41.75 -8.01
C PHE A 365 -17.68 41.87 -6.69
N LEU A 366 -18.00 40.82 -5.91
CA LEU A 366 -18.82 41.04 -4.69
C LEU A 366 -18.29 40.32 -3.45
N ALA A 367 -17.26 40.91 -2.85
CA ALA A 367 -16.91 40.73 -1.45
C ALA A 367 -17.31 41.99 -0.68
N THR A 368 -18.34 41.93 0.18
CA THR A 368 -18.46 42.76 1.40
C THR A 368 -19.61 42.30 2.31
N ARG A 369 -19.27 42.13 3.62
CA ARG A 369 -20.15 42.03 4.83
C ARG A 369 -21.01 40.74 4.95
N GLY A 370 -21.19 40.09 6.10
CA GLY A 370 -20.79 40.28 7.50
C GLY A 370 -21.85 39.66 8.43
N GLY A 371 -21.46 38.73 9.31
CA GLY A 371 -22.00 38.50 10.66
C GLY A 371 -23.29 37.66 10.87
N GLY A 372 -23.24 36.75 11.87
CA GLY A 372 -24.37 36.44 12.76
C GLY A 372 -24.81 34.97 12.89
N THR A 373 -24.39 34.28 13.95
CA THR A 373 -24.96 33.02 14.48
C THR A 373 -26.25 33.28 15.27
N PRO A 374 -27.15 32.27 15.38
CA PRO A 374 -27.40 31.75 16.74
C PRO A 374 -27.63 30.23 16.85
N SER A 375 -27.32 29.74 18.05
CA SER A 375 -27.51 28.41 18.61
C SER A 375 -28.97 28.12 18.98
N GLN A 376 -29.40 26.85 18.85
CA GLN A 376 -30.51 26.29 19.63
C GLN A 376 -30.15 24.88 20.15
N THR A 377 -30.37 24.70 21.45
CA THR A 377 -30.21 23.48 22.27
C THR A 377 -31.59 22.90 22.60
N SER A 378 -31.68 21.56 22.79
CA SER A 378 -32.62 20.79 23.67
C SER A 378 -32.40 19.26 23.47
N PRO A 379 -32.99 18.32 24.25
CA PRO A 379 -32.59 17.79 25.56
C PRO A 379 -32.41 16.23 25.55
N PRO A 380 -32.07 15.54 26.68
CA PRO A 380 -31.56 14.15 26.67
C PRO A 380 -32.64 13.04 26.82
N PRO A 381 -32.34 11.77 26.40
CA PRO A 381 -33.27 10.64 26.41
C PRO A 381 -33.22 9.75 27.69
N PRO A 382 -34.22 8.86 27.92
CA PRO A 382 -34.38 8.06 29.14
C PRO A 382 -33.69 6.66 29.11
N PRO A 383 -33.55 5.98 30.27
CA PRO A 383 -32.67 4.80 30.47
C PRO A 383 -33.32 3.42 30.18
N PRO A 384 -32.50 2.34 30.07
CA PRO A 384 -32.90 1.02 29.55
C PRO A 384 -33.26 -0.03 30.63
N PRO A 385 -33.91 -1.17 30.26
CA PRO A 385 -34.33 -2.21 31.20
C PRO A 385 -33.32 -3.36 31.42
N THR A 386 -33.46 -4.02 32.57
CA THR A 386 -32.62 -5.09 33.17
C THR A 386 -33.12 -6.51 32.79
N PRO A 387 -32.27 -7.56 32.73
CA PRO A 387 -32.60 -8.87 32.14
C PRO A 387 -33.09 -9.93 33.13
N SER A 388 -33.80 -10.94 32.59
CA SER A 388 -34.39 -12.08 33.31
C SER A 388 -33.46 -13.32 33.36
N GLN A 389 -33.47 -14.02 34.50
CA GLN A 389 -32.75 -15.28 34.77
C GLN A 389 -33.69 -16.50 34.57
N THR A 390 -33.12 -17.64 34.16
CA THR A 390 -33.78 -18.97 34.19
C THR A 390 -32.88 -20.01 34.87
N ASN A 391 -33.47 -20.74 35.82
CA ASN A 391 -32.88 -21.85 36.58
C ASN A 391 -33.01 -23.20 35.85
N SER A 392 -32.11 -24.15 36.13
CA SER A 392 -32.29 -25.58 35.86
C SER A 392 -31.52 -26.44 36.88
N THR A 393 -32.21 -27.48 37.36
CA THR A 393 -31.81 -28.47 38.39
C THR A 393 -31.35 -29.78 37.74
N PRO A 394 -30.48 -30.62 38.35
CA PRO A 394 -30.19 -31.99 37.90
C PRO A 394 -30.76 -33.09 38.84
N PRO A 395 -30.87 -34.36 38.36
CA PRO A 395 -31.64 -35.43 39.02
C PRO A 395 -30.80 -36.36 39.91
N THR A 396 -31.49 -37.09 40.78
CA THR A 396 -30.96 -38.05 41.78
C THR A 396 -31.31 -39.49 41.39
N THR A 397 -30.37 -40.42 41.57
CA THR A 397 -30.58 -41.88 41.48
C THR A 397 -30.18 -42.55 42.79
N GLY A 398 -31.02 -43.46 43.30
CA GLY A 398 -30.80 -44.21 44.54
C GLY A 398 -30.17 -45.59 44.35
N SER A 399 -29.82 -46.22 45.46
CA SER A 399 -29.77 -47.68 45.65
C SER A 399 -29.72 -48.00 47.15
N GLY A 400 -30.43 -49.04 47.56
CA GLY A 400 -30.56 -49.45 48.96
C GLY A 400 -29.79 -50.72 49.31
N SER A 401 -29.68 -51.00 50.62
CA SER A 401 -29.47 -52.33 51.17
C SER A 401 -29.83 -52.35 52.67
N THR A 402 -30.63 -53.35 53.07
CA THR A 402 -31.04 -53.73 54.42
C THR A 402 -29.94 -54.48 55.18
N PRO A 403 -29.86 -54.38 56.51
CA PRO A 403 -29.19 -55.39 57.33
C PRO A 403 -30.09 -56.14 58.32
N THR A 404 -29.69 -57.39 58.46
CA THR A 404 -30.08 -58.59 59.22
C THR A 404 -30.20 -58.43 60.75
N SER A 405 -31.05 -59.28 61.34
CA SER A 405 -31.31 -59.46 62.77
C SER A 405 -30.08 -59.94 63.59
N PRO A 406 -29.98 -59.58 64.89
CA PRO A 406 -28.91 -60.06 65.77
C PRO A 406 -29.18 -61.47 66.38
N PRO A 407 -28.14 -62.17 66.85
CA PRO A 407 -28.17 -63.59 67.23
C PRO A 407 -28.79 -63.84 68.62
N SER A 408 -29.46 -64.98 68.75
CA SER A 408 -30.08 -65.51 69.97
C SER A 408 -29.05 -65.95 71.02
N THR A 409 -29.23 -65.49 72.26
CA THR A 409 -28.49 -65.88 73.47
C THR A 409 -28.74 -67.36 73.80
N PRO A 410 -27.74 -68.15 74.22
CA PRO A 410 -27.95 -69.53 74.67
C PRO A 410 -28.72 -69.56 76.00
N PRO A 411 -29.66 -70.51 76.21
CA PRO A 411 -30.40 -70.63 77.46
C PRO A 411 -29.46 -71.07 78.61
N PRO A 412 -29.67 -70.57 79.83
CA PRO A 412 -28.89 -70.99 80.99
C PRO A 412 -29.12 -72.49 81.30
N PRO A 413 -28.11 -73.19 81.85
CA PRO A 413 -28.22 -74.59 82.21
C PRO A 413 -29.27 -74.75 83.31
N VAL A 414 -30.34 -75.49 83.01
CA VAL A 414 -31.35 -75.90 83.97
C VAL A 414 -30.71 -76.90 84.94
N VAL A 415 -30.52 -76.49 86.19
CA VAL A 415 -30.18 -77.42 87.28
C VAL A 415 -31.39 -78.33 87.47
N ALA A 416 -31.24 -79.62 87.17
CA ALA A 416 -32.24 -80.63 87.42
C ALA A 416 -32.51 -80.74 88.93
N ASP A 417 -33.77 -80.58 89.33
CA ASP A 417 -34.24 -80.75 90.70
C ASP A 417 -34.24 -82.25 91.06
N ASN A 418 -33.06 -82.75 91.45
CA ASN A 418 -32.91 -84.08 92.02
C ASN A 418 -33.36 -84.02 93.49
N GLY A 419 -34.65 -84.27 93.71
CA GLY A 419 -35.29 -84.28 95.02
C GLY A 419 -34.52 -85.11 96.05
N SER A 420 -34.03 -84.41 97.08
CA SER A 420 -33.60 -84.81 98.43
C SER A 420 -32.19 -84.32 98.83
N GLY A 421 -31.41 -83.76 97.92
CA GLY A 421 -30.09 -83.17 98.21
C GLY A 421 -30.15 -81.70 98.64
N ASP A 422 -29.15 -81.26 99.41
CA ASP A 422 -28.94 -79.84 99.71
C ASP A 422 -28.75 -79.04 98.39
N PRO A 423 -29.59 -78.04 98.10
CA PRO A 423 -29.51 -77.29 96.85
C PRO A 423 -28.20 -76.52 96.67
N ARG A 424 -27.42 -76.33 97.74
CA ARG A 424 -26.12 -75.63 97.71
C ARG A 424 -25.03 -76.39 96.96
N THR A 425 -25.12 -77.72 96.85
CA THR A 425 -24.04 -78.60 96.35
C THR A 425 -23.72 -78.49 94.86
N GLY A 426 -24.57 -77.81 94.08
CA GLY A 426 -24.35 -77.49 92.65
C GLY A 426 -24.37 -75.99 92.35
N TRP A 427 -24.34 -75.15 93.38
CA TRP A 427 -24.53 -73.71 93.26
C TRP A 427 -23.26 -73.03 92.73
N VAL A 428 -23.30 -72.52 91.49
CA VAL A 428 -22.16 -71.85 90.80
C VAL A 428 -21.93 -70.39 91.25
N PHE A 429 -22.42 -70.03 92.43
CA PHE A 429 -22.37 -68.66 92.95
C PHE A 429 -20.96 -68.05 92.98
N GLY A 430 -19.95 -68.84 93.41
CA GLY A 430 -18.57 -68.38 93.47
C GLY A 430 -18.04 -67.94 92.09
N ALA A 431 -18.32 -68.74 91.05
CA ALA A 431 -17.94 -68.39 89.67
C ALA A 431 -18.68 -67.15 89.16
N MET A 432 -19.97 -66.98 89.50
CA MET A 432 -20.74 -65.79 89.15
C MET A 432 -20.19 -64.54 89.84
N VAL A 433 -19.86 -64.62 91.13
CA VAL A 433 -19.25 -63.51 91.89
C VAL A 433 -17.87 -63.17 91.35
N ASP A 434 -17.04 -64.15 91.03
CA ASP A 434 -15.70 -63.91 90.49
C ASP A 434 -15.76 -63.27 89.09
N GLN A 435 -16.65 -63.76 88.22
CA GLN A 435 -16.91 -63.13 86.92
C GLN A 435 -17.42 -61.68 87.09
N THR A 436 -18.36 -61.46 88.00
CA THR A 436 -18.90 -60.11 88.28
C THR A 436 -17.82 -59.18 88.83
N ARG A 437 -16.93 -59.70 89.70
CA ARG A 437 -15.80 -58.96 90.25
C ARG A 437 -14.78 -58.61 89.15
N GLN A 438 -14.51 -59.52 88.22
CA GLN A 438 -13.67 -59.25 87.06
C GLN A 438 -14.29 -58.17 86.17
N THR A 439 -15.59 -58.24 85.85
CA THR A 439 -16.29 -57.20 85.09
C THR A 439 -16.26 -55.86 85.81
N LEU A 440 -16.45 -55.82 87.13
CA LEU A 440 -16.33 -54.60 87.93
C LEU A 440 -14.91 -54.05 87.96
N GLN A 441 -13.87 -54.89 88.07
CA GLN A 441 -12.47 -54.47 88.00
C GLN A 441 -12.13 -53.87 86.63
N THR A 442 -12.62 -54.49 85.54
CA THR A 442 -12.51 -53.92 84.20
C THR A 442 -13.23 -52.58 84.13
N LEU A 443 -14.48 -52.51 84.57
CA LEU A 443 -15.27 -51.27 84.59
C LEU A 443 -14.57 -50.15 85.38
N GLU A 444 -14.08 -50.44 86.59
CA GLU A 444 -13.36 -49.48 87.43
C GLU A 444 -12.07 -49.00 86.79
N ARG A 445 -11.30 -49.88 86.15
CA ARG A 445 -10.10 -49.50 85.41
C ARG A 445 -10.43 -48.60 84.22
N GLU A 446 -11.39 -49.00 83.39
CA GLU A 446 -11.79 -48.23 82.21
C GLU A 446 -12.39 -46.87 82.60
N ALA A 447 -13.21 -46.82 83.65
CA ALA A 447 -13.78 -45.59 84.16
C ALA A 447 -12.70 -44.68 84.73
N ALA A 448 -11.73 -45.22 85.48
CA ALA A 448 -10.61 -44.44 86.01
C ALA A 448 -9.75 -43.85 84.90
N GLU A 449 -9.50 -44.60 83.82
CA GLU A 449 -8.75 -44.14 82.65
C GLU A 449 -9.49 -43.07 81.84
N GLU A 450 -10.83 -43.13 81.76
CA GLU A 450 -11.68 -42.09 81.17
C GLU A 450 -11.86 -40.86 82.10
N GLY A 451 -11.56 -41.00 83.40
CA GLY A 451 -11.90 -40.00 84.43
C GLY A 451 -13.37 -40.02 84.86
N ALA A 452 -14.10 -41.08 84.51
CA ALA A 452 -15.47 -41.35 84.95
C ALA A 452 -15.49 -42.00 86.35
N LYS A 453 -16.60 -41.83 87.08
CA LYS A 453 -16.82 -42.51 88.38
C LYS A 453 -17.74 -43.70 88.18
N VAL A 454 -17.31 -44.88 88.61
CA VAL A 454 -18.19 -46.05 88.74
C VAL A 454 -19.12 -45.83 89.94
N ASP A 455 -20.38 -46.25 89.80
CA ASP A 455 -21.31 -46.21 90.92
C ASP A 455 -20.81 -47.11 92.08
N PRO A 456 -20.41 -46.55 93.23
CA PRO A 456 -19.91 -47.34 94.35
C PRO A 456 -20.97 -48.30 94.90
N ALA A 457 -22.26 -48.05 94.62
CA ALA A 457 -23.35 -48.93 95.02
C ALA A 457 -23.26 -50.31 94.36
N LEU A 458 -22.64 -50.45 93.18
CA LEU A 458 -22.48 -51.76 92.53
C LEU A 458 -21.58 -52.69 93.35
N ARG A 459 -20.44 -52.18 93.82
CA ARG A 459 -19.52 -52.93 94.67
C ARG A 459 -20.13 -53.23 96.03
N GLN A 460 -20.78 -52.24 96.63
CA GLN A 460 -21.52 -52.43 97.89
C GLN A 460 -22.67 -53.44 97.76
N ARG A 461 -23.34 -53.53 96.60
CA ARG A 461 -24.38 -54.54 96.33
C ARG A 461 -23.77 -55.93 96.15
N LEU A 462 -22.66 -56.06 95.42
CA LEU A 462 -21.95 -57.34 95.29
C LEU A 462 -21.41 -57.84 96.65
N ASP A 463 -20.83 -56.95 97.44
CA ASP A 463 -20.31 -57.27 98.78
C ASP A 463 -21.46 -57.66 99.73
N ARG A 464 -22.59 -56.95 99.70
CA ARG A 464 -23.81 -57.31 100.45
C ARG A 464 -24.39 -58.66 100.03
N ALA A 465 -24.44 -58.93 98.72
CA ALA A 465 -24.89 -60.23 98.21
C ALA A 465 -23.97 -61.37 98.65
N THR A 466 -22.65 -61.14 98.64
CA THR A 466 -21.64 -62.10 99.12
C THR A 466 -21.72 -62.30 100.64
N GLU A 467 -21.93 -61.23 101.42
CA GLU A 467 -22.12 -61.29 102.87
C GLU A 467 -23.43 -62.01 103.21
N LYS A 468 -24.52 -61.75 102.47
CA LYS A 468 -25.80 -62.44 102.64
C LYS A 468 -25.68 -63.94 102.35
N GLU A 469 -24.92 -64.32 101.34
CA GLU A 469 -24.58 -65.74 101.08
C GLU A 469 -23.82 -66.37 102.25
N ALA A 470 -22.75 -65.72 102.71
CA ALA A 470 -21.89 -66.24 103.77
C ALA A 470 -22.63 -66.32 105.12
N LYS A 471 -23.46 -65.32 105.45
CA LYS A 471 -24.08 -65.15 106.77
C LYS A 471 -25.42 -65.86 106.92
N PHE A 472 -26.21 -65.97 105.86
CA PHE A 472 -27.57 -66.53 105.93
C PHE A 472 -27.71 -67.86 105.19
N ILE A 473 -27.01 -68.07 104.07
CA ILE A 473 -27.23 -69.26 103.23
C ILE A 473 -26.27 -70.40 103.58
N ARG A 474 -24.98 -70.12 103.85
CA ARG A 474 -24.01 -71.18 104.25
C ARG A 474 -24.16 -71.65 105.70
N THR A 475 -24.59 -70.78 106.60
CA THR A 475 -24.74 -71.07 108.04
C THR A 475 -26.10 -71.70 108.39
N ALA A 476 -27.12 -71.51 107.55
CA ALA A 476 -28.43 -72.11 107.76
C ALA A 476 -28.35 -73.64 107.69
N THR A 477 -28.87 -74.31 108.72
CA THR A 477 -28.97 -75.77 108.76
C THR A 477 -30.00 -76.25 107.74
N PHE A 478 -29.57 -77.12 106.82
CA PHE A 478 -30.48 -77.67 105.80
C PHE A 478 -31.41 -78.69 106.43
N THR A 479 -32.71 -78.40 106.39
CA THR A 479 -33.80 -79.29 106.82
C THR A 479 -34.90 -79.26 105.76
N PRO A 480 -35.79 -80.27 105.70
CA PRO A 480 -36.92 -80.24 104.76
C PRO A 480 -37.80 -78.99 104.90
N ALA A 481 -37.96 -78.44 106.10
CA ALA A 481 -38.73 -77.23 106.36
C ALA A 481 -38.01 -75.93 105.96
N SER A 482 -36.66 -75.92 105.97
CA SER A 482 -35.86 -74.75 105.57
C SER A 482 -35.46 -74.74 104.09
N ARG A 483 -35.68 -75.85 103.36
CA ARG A 483 -35.35 -75.99 101.92
C ARG A 483 -35.92 -74.87 101.06
N ASP A 484 -37.21 -74.56 101.20
CA ASP A 484 -37.88 -73.55 100.38
C ASP A 484 -37.42 -72.12 100.69
N ALA A 485 -37.06 -71.85 101.96
CA ALA A 485 -36.49 -70.57 102.37
C ALA A 485 -35.06 -70.41 101.81
N ILE A 486 -34.23 -71.44 101.92
CA ILE A 486 -32.86 -71.47 101.38
C ILE A 486 -32.86 -71.30 99.85
N LEU A 487 -33.74 -71.99 99.12
CA LEU A 487 -33.89 -71.84 97.67
C LEU A 487 -34.34 -70.43 97.26
N ARG A 488 -35.29 -69.84 98.00
CA ARG A 488 -35.77 -68.48 97.75
C ARG A 488 -34.66 -67.46 97.96
N ASP A 489 -33.88 -67.60 99.03
CA ASP A 489 -32.77 -66.71 99.34
C ASP A 489 -31.60 -66.89 98.37
N MET A 490 -31.25 -68.13 97.99
CA MET A 490 -30.26 -68.41 96.93
C MET A 490 -30.64 -67.72 95.63
N LYS A 491 -31.89 -67.87 95.18
CA LYS A 491 -32.40 -67.20 93.98
C LYS A 491 -32.39 -65.67 94.11
N GLY A 492 -32.66 -65.15 95.30
CA GLY A 492 -32.60 -63.71 95.58
C GLY A 492 -31.18 -63.16 95.49
N VAL A 493 -30.18 -63.88 96.03
CA VAL A 493 -28.77 -63.50 95.98
C VAL A 493 -28.20 -63.68 94.57
N GLU A 494 -28.56 -64.76 93.85
CA GLU A 494 -28.22 -64.93 92.42
C GLU A 494 -28.79 -63.80 91.57
N ALA A 495 -30.06 -63.43 91.78
CA ALA A 495 -30.68 -62.31 91.08
C ALA A 495 -29.97 -60.99 91.40
N GLU A 496 -29.51 -60.78 92.63
CA GLU A 496 -28.76 -59.59 93.02
C GLU A 496 -27.38 -59.54 92.36
N VAL A 497 -26.61 -60.64 92.37
CA VAL A 497 -25.30 -60.72 91.69
C VAL A 497 -25.46 -60.61 90.16
N SER A 498 -26.45 -61.26 89.58
CA SER A 498 -26.76 -61.15 88.15
C SER A 498 -27.21 -59.75 87.76
N ALA A 499 -27.97 -59.05 88.62
CA ALA A 499 -28.31 -57.65 88.43
C ALA A 499 -27.07 -56.75 88.51
N VAL A 500 -26.17 -56.96 89.47
CA VAL A 500 -24.90 -56.20 89.54
C VAL A 500 -24.03 -56.48 88.32
N ALA A 501 -23.94 -57.72 87.84
CA ALA A 501 -23.22 -58.07 86.62
C ALA A 501 -23.83 -57.40 85.38
N GLY A 502 -25.16 -57.39 85.27
CA GLY A 502 -25.90 -56.69 84.21
C GLY A 502 -25.68 -55.19 84.24
N ASP A 503 -25.74 -54.57 85.43
CA ASP A 503 -25.50 -53.15 85.63
C ASP A 503 -24.04 -52.78 85.32
N ALA A 504 -23.07 -53.60 85.76
CA ALA A 504 -21.65 -53.39 85.47
C ALA A 504 -21.33 -53.56 83.98
N GLN A 505 -21.90 -54.57 83.32
CA GLN A 505 -21.77 -54.75 81.88
C GLN A 505 -22.43 -53.59 81.12
N ALA A 506 -23.60 -53.11 81.56
CA ALA A 506 -24.26 -51.96 80.96
C ALA A 506 -23.44 -50.67 81.09
N GLN A 507 -22.82 -50.42 82.26
CA GLN A 507 -21.90 -49.28 82.43
C GLN A 507 -20.63 -49.43 81.58
N LEU A 508 -20.12 -50.65 81.41
CA LEU A 508 -18.96 -50.92 80.54
C LEU A 508 -19.30 -50.69 79.05
N GLU A 509 -20.47 -51.15 78.59
CA GLU A 509 -20.97 -50.84 77.24
C GLU A 509 -21.21 -49.34 77.04
N GLN A 510 -21.63 -48.60 78.08
CA GLN A 510 -21.71 -47.15 78.04
C GLN A 510 -20.32 -46.49 77.89
N ILE A 511 -19.29 -47.00 78.57
CA ILE A 511 -17.90 -46.56 78.34
C ILE A 511 -17.50 -46.83 76.89
N TYR A 512 -17.73 -48.03 76.36
CA TYR A 512 -17.40 -48.34 74.96
C TYR A 512 -18.17 -47.48 73.96
N ALA A 513 -19.43 -47.13 74.25
CA ALA A 513 -20.20 -46.18 73.46
C ALA A 513 -19.59 -44.77 73.50
N ARG A 514 -19.06 -44.33 74.65
CA ARG A 514 -18.34 -43.06 74.78
C ARG A 514 -16.98 -43.09 74.09
N VAL A 515 -16.21 -44.18 74.19
CA VAL A 515 -14.97 -44.40 73.42
C VAL A 515 -15.27 -44.32 71.92
N ARG A 516 -16.35 -44.96 71.45
CA ARG A 516 -16.80 -44.84 70.05
C ARG A 516 -17.17 -43.40 69.69
N GLY A 517 -17.89 -42.69 70.56
CA GLY A 517 -18.22 -41.28 70.36
C GLY A 517 -16.98 -40.38 70.27
N HIS A 518 -15.98 -40.62 71.13
CA HIS A 518 -14.69 -39.93 71.10
C HIS A 518 -13.91 -40.22 69.80
N LEU A 519 -13.89 -41.47 69.36
CA LEU A 519 -13.26 -41.87 68.10
C LEU A 519 -13.98 -41.27 66.89
N GLU A 520 -15.31 -41.17 66.90
CA GLU A 520 -16.08 -40.52 65.82
C GLU A 520 -15.86 -39.00 65.78
N ASP A 521 -15.84 -38.36 66.96
CA ASP A 521 -15.51 -36.94 67.07
C ASP A 521 -14.08 -36.67 66.57
N ARG A 522 -13.12 -37.54 66.90
CA ARG A 522 -11.76 -37.49 66.32
C ARG A 522 -11.73 -37.78 64.84
N ALA A 523 -12.54 -38.72 64.33
CA ALA A 523 -12.66 -39.01 62.91
C ALA A 523 -13.13 -37.77 62.13
N SER A 524 -13.95 -36.91 62.74
CA SER A 524 -14.42 -35.65 62.16
C SER A 524 -13.37 -34.52 62.19
N ARG A 525 -12.37 -34.61 63.08
CA ARG A 525 -11.31 -33.60 63.30
C ARG A 525 -9.94 -34.12 62.87
N ALA A 526 -9.79 -34.39 61.59
CA ALA A 526 -8.54 -34.89 61.02
C ALA A 526 -7.39 -33.88 61.21
N GLY A 527 -6.27 -34.33 61.78
CA GLY A 527 -5.03 -33.55 61.93
C GLY A 527 -4.21 -33.42 60.63
N VAL A 528 -4.74 -33.94 59.53
CA VAL A 528 -4.15 -33.97 58.18
C VAL A 528 -4.93 -33.04 57.25
N SER A 529 -4.25 -32.51 56.25
CA SER A 529 -4.75 -31.43 55.40
C SER A 529 -5.36 -31.92 54.08
N SER A 530 -4.79 -32.96 53.48
CA SER A 530 -5.17 -33.48 52.17
C SER A 530 -6.43 -34.35 52.22
N ALA A 531 -7.24 -34.30 51.17
CA ALA A 531 -8.51 -35.04 51.10
C ALA A 531 -8.31 -36.57 51.20
N ALA A 532 -7.25 -37.09 50.56
CA ALA A 532 -6.88 -38.50 50.63
C ALA A 532 -6.58 -38.93 52.07
N MET A 533 -5.74 -38.18 52.77
CA MET A 533 -5.38 -38.47 54.17
C MET A 533 -6.58 -38.29 55.10
N LYS A 534 -7.43 -37.27 54.90
CA LYS A 534 -8.66 -37.08 55.69
C LYS A 534 -9.63 -38.26 55.56
N THR A 535 -9.78 -38.78 54.35
CA THR A 535 -10.67 -39.93 54.09
C THR A 535 -10.14 -41.18 54.78
N ALA A 536 -8.84 -41.46 54.65
CA ALA A 536 -8.19 -42.58 55.31
C ALA A 536 -8.19 -42.42 56.84
N TRP A 537 -7.98 -41.21 57.36
CA TRP A 537 -8.06 -40.88 58.78
C TRP A 537 -9.41 -41.25 59.36
N ALA A 538 -10.50 -40.77 58.74
CA ALA A 538 -11.84 -41.04 59.24
C ALA A 538 -12.15 -42.54 59.23
N SER A 539 -11.75 -43.25 58.16
CA SER A 539 -11.91 -44.71 58.08
C SER A 539 -11.10 -45.44 59.14
N ALA A 540 -9.85 -45.03 59.37
CA ALA A 540 -8.94 -45.69 60.30
C ALA A 540 -9.33 -45.45 61.77
N MET A 541 -9.79 -44.24 62.11
CA MET A 541 -10.32 -43.92 63.44
C MET A 541 -11.55 -44.76 63.78
N ARG A 542 -12.48 -44.92 62.82
CA ARG A 542 -13.65 -45.81 62.98
C ARG A 542 -13.28 -47.29 63.06
N GLY A 543 -12.11 -47.66 62.55
CA GLY A 543 -11.60 -49.03 62.60
C GLY A 543 -10.96 -49.43 63.94
N ILE A 544 -10.73 -48.50 64.87
CA ILE A 544 -10.21 -48.80 66.20
C ILE A 544 -11.32 -49.46 67.03
N ASP A 545 -11.07 -50.69 67.51
CA ASP A 545 -12.04 -51.42 68.34
C ASP A 545 -12.27 -50.68 69.67
N PRO A 546 -13.49 -50.18 69.95
CA PRO A 546 -13.79 -49.48 71.21
C PRO A 546 -13.60 -50.36 72.45
N LYS A 547 -13.60 -51.70 72.29
CA LYS A 547 -13.39 -52.66 73.39
C LYS A 547 -11.95 -52.73 73.89
N LEU A 548 -11.00 -52.10 73.18
CA LEU A 548 -9.63 -51.93 73.66
C LEU A 548 -9.56 -51.14 74.97
N GLY A 549 -10.60 -50.39 75.30
CA GLY A 549 -10.63 -49.52 76.47
C GLY A 549 -10.18 -48.10 76.17
N TRP A 550 -10.45 -47.16 77.08
CA TRP A 550 -10.26 -45.72 76.82
C TRP A 550 -8.79 -45.40 76.52
N LYS A 551 -7.88 -45.83 77.39
CA LYS A 551 -6.45 -45.51 77.26
C LYS A 551 -5.84 -46.11 75.99
N ALA A 552 -6.04 -47.41 75.75
CA ALA A 552 -5.44 -48.09 74.60
C ALA A 552 -6.03 -47.60 73.27
N ALA A 553 -7.33 -47.34 73.20
CA ALA A 553 -7.96 -46.75 72.00
C ALA A 553 -7.42 -45.33 71.75
N ASN A 554 -7.25 -44.52 72.80
CA ASN A 554 -6.71 -43.17 72.68
C ASN A 554 -5.22 -43.17 72.27
N GLU A 555 -4.38 -44.03 72.87
CA GLU A 555 -2.97 -44.22 72.49
C GLU A 555 -2.85 -44.69 71.03
N ARG A 556 -3.71 -45.62 70.60
CA ARG A 556 -3.77 -46.08 69.20
C ARG A 556 -4.16 -44.94 68.26
N ALA A 557 -5.14 -44.12 68.64
CA ALA A 557 -5.56 -42.96 67.86
C ALA A 557 -4.46 -41.89 67.75
N GLU A 558 -3.75 -41.58 68.85
CA GLU A 558 -2.60 -40.65 68.85
C GLU A 558 -1.45 -41.16 67.98
N ALA A 559 -1.08 -42.44 68.11
CA ALA A 559 -0.02 -43.06 67.31
C ALA A 559 -0.36 -43.05 65.82
N LEU A 560 -1.61 -43.40 65.49
CA LEU A 560 -2.13 -43.34 64.12
C LEU A 560 -2.08 -41.90 63.58
N GLY A 561 -2.49 -40.92 64.38
CA GLY A 561 -2.53 -39.54 63.92
C GLY A 561 -1.15 -38.91 63.73
N THR A 562 -0.20 -39.24 64.61
CA THR A 562 1.20 -38.89 64.43
C THR A 562 1.75 -39.51 63.14
N ALA A 563 1.51 -40.81 62.92
CA ALA A 563 1.99 -41.51 61.74
C ALA A 563 1.40 -40.94 60.43
N MET A 564 0.09 -40.63 60.40
CA MET A 564 -0.56 -40.02 59.24
C MET A 564 -0.02 -38.61 58.95
N THR A 565 0.19 -37.80 59.99
CA THR A 565 0.75 -36.44 59.84
C THR A 565 2.19 -36.49 59.32
N THR A 566 3.02 -37.39 59.86
CA THR A 566 4.39 -37.59 59.37
C THR A 566 4.43 -38.12 57.93
N ALA A 567 3.55 -39.06 57.59
CA ALA A 567 3.45 -39.57 56.22
C ALA A 567 3.01 -38.49 55.23
N GLU A 568 1.99 -37.69 55.58
CA GLU A 568 1.53 -36.57 54.77
C GLU A 568 2.65 -35.53 54.55
N ALA A 569 3.30 -35.09 55.63
CA ALA A 569 4.42 -34.15 55.54
C ALA A 569 5.57 -34.72 54.69
N GLY A 570 5.86 -36.01 54.82
CA GLY A 570 6.91 -36.69 54.05
C GLY A 570 6.61 -36.76 52.54
N VAL A 571 5.35 -36.99 52.16
CA VAL A 571 4.91 -37.00 50.75
C VAL A 571 4.86 -35.57 50.20
N LEU A 572 4.33 -34.61 50.96
CA LEU A 572 4.28 -33.20 50.54
C LEU A 572 5.68 -32.58 50.40
N ALA A 573 6.64 -32.96 51.24
CA ALA A 573 8.02 -32.51 51.12
C ALA A 573 8.75 -33.00 49.85
N ALA A 574 8.20 -34.02 49.16
CA ALA A 574 8.73 -34.47 47.86
C ALA A 574 8.28 -33.58 46.70
N MET A 575 7.30 -32.68 46.91
CA MET A 575 6.82 -31.75 45.90
C MET A 575 7.78 -30.55 45.78
N PRO A 576 8.14 -30.14 44.56
CA PRO A 576 8.98 -28.96 44.36
C PRO A 576 8.15 -27.69 44.59
N GLN A 577 8.82 -26.58 44.91
CA GLN A 577 8.15 -25.29 45.08
C GLN A 577 7.69 -24.71 43.74
N GLU A 578 8.48 -24.84 42.67
CA GLU A 578 8.16 -24.30 41.35
C GLU A 578 8.68 -25.21 40.23
N PHE A 579 7.95 -25.27 39.12
CA PHE A 579 8.38 -25.87 37.86
C PHE A 579 8.67 -24.77 36.84
N PRO A 580 9.60 -24.98 35.88
CA PRO A 580 9.80 -24.06 34.78
C PRO A 580 8.49 -23.82 34.02
N GLU A 581 8.16 -22.56 33.76
CA GLU A 581 7.02 -22.20 32.92
C GLU A 581 7.38 -22.40 31.45
N LEU A 582 6.49 -23.09 30.73
CA LEU A 582 6.59 -23.33 29.30
C LEU A 582 5.43 -22.61 28.61
N ARG A 583 5.74 -21.76 27.63
CA ARG A 583 4.76 -20.96 26.89
C ARG A 583 3.91 -21.80 25.95
N GLU A 584 4.48 -22.88 25.42
CA GLU A 584 3.88 -23.79 24.45
C GLU A 584 3.20 -24.98 25.13
N ALA A 585 3.48 -25.25 26.40
CA ALA A 585 2.84 -26.34 27.14
C ALA A 585 1.52 -25.90 27.79
N ASN A 586 0.61 -26.85 27.96
CA ASN A 586 -0.55 -26.67 28.83
C ASN A 586 -0.13 -26.84 30.29
N MET A 587 0.35 -25.77 30.94
CA MET A 587 0.80 -25.81 32.33
C MET A 587 -0.31 -26.20 33.31
N GLY A 588 -1.57 -25.94 33.00
CA GLY A 588 -2.71 -26.44 33.79
C GLY A 588 -2.82 -27.96 33.77
N ALA A 589 -2.58 -28.59 32.62
CA ALA A 589 -2.55 -30.05 32.49
C ALA A 589 -1.32 -30.68 33.18
N VAL A 590 -0.16 -30.01 33.13
CA VAL A 590 1.04 -30.41 33.91
C VAL A 590 0.72 -30.41 35.41
N GLN A 591 0.13 -29.33 35.92
CA GLN A 591 -0.25 -29.20 37.33
C GLN A 591 -1.27 -30.28 37.73
N ALA A 592 -2.28 -30.53 36.88
CA ALA A 592 -3.25 -31.59 37.13
C ALA A 592 -2.62 -32.99 37.19
N ALA A 593 -1.65 -33.30 36.33
CA ALA A 593 -0.92 -34.57 36.36
C ALA A 593 -0.08 -34.70 37.65
N VAL A 594 0.58 -33.62 38.06
CA VAL A 594 1.34 -33.53 39.31
C VAL A 594 0.45 -33.71 40.54
N ASP A 595 -0.70 -33.03 40.59
CA ASP A 595 -1.68 -33.17 41.67
C ASP A 595 -2.26 -34.59 41.72
N ALA A 596 -2.58 -35.19 40.57
CA ALA A 596 -3.07 -36.56 40.50
C ALA A 596 -2.03 -37.57 41.04
N ARG A 597 -0.74 -37.39 40.70
CA ARG A 597 0.35 -38.24 41.18
C ARG A 597 0.59 -38.06 42.69
N ARG A 598 0.58 -36.82 43.17
CA ARG A 598 0.64 -36.49 44.61
C ARG A 598 -0.49 -37.17 45.37
N ASP A 599 -1.72 -37.04 44.88
CA ASP A 599 -2.90 -37.59 45.55
C ASP A 599 -2.93 -39.12 45.53
N ALA A 600 -2.35 -39.76 44.49
CA ALA A 600 -2.14 -41.20 44.46
C ALA A 600 -1.07 -41.65 45.48
N ALA A 601 0.04 -40.92 45.61
CA ALA A 601 1.07 -41.18 46.61
C ALA A 601 0.54 -40.98 48.04
N LEU A 602 -0.24 -39.92 48.28
CA LEU A 602 -0.91 -39.67 49.56
C LEU A 602 -1.88 -40.80 49.91
N ARG A 603 -2.67 -41.29 48.96
CA ARG A 603 -3.53 -42.48 49.18
C ARG A 603 -2.72 -43.73 49.53
N SER A 604 -1.67 -44.03 48.77
CA SER A 604 -0.81 -45.20 49.04
C SER A 604 -0.13 -45.12 50.41
N ALA A 605 0.38 -43.94 50.78
CA ALA A 605 0.97 -43.70 52.08
C ALA A 605 -0.06 -43.82 53.21
N ALA A 606 -1.27 -43.30 53.02
CA ALA A 606 -2.35 -43.44 53.98
C ALA A 606 -2.70 -44.92 54.20
N ASP A 607 -2.87 -45.70 53.14
CA ASP A 607 -3.11 -47.15 53.21
C ASP A 607 -1.98 -47.87 53.96
N GLY A 608 -0.72 -47.49 53.69
CA GLY A 608 0.45 -48.02 54.38
C GLY A 608 0.41 -47.74 55.88
N VAL A 609 0.08 -46.50 56.28
CA VAL A 609 -0.07 -46.14 57.71
C VAL A 609 -1.18 -46.94 58.38
N VAL A 610 -2.34 -47.08 57.73
CA VAL A 610 -3.48 -47.86 58.28
C VAL A 610 -3.12 -49.34 58.43
N ALA A 611 -2.37 -49.90 57.48
CA ALA A 611 -1.90 -51.28 57.52
C ALA A 611 -0.70 -51.51 58.47
N GLY A 612 -0.07 -50.44 58.98
CA GLY A 612 1.19 -50.55 59.72
C GLY A 612 2.40 -50.91 58.85
N ASP A 613 2.31 -50.68 57.53
CA ASP A 613 3.35 -50.98 56.54
C ASP A 613 4.20 -49.73 56.25
N ALA A 614 5.27 -49.57 57.03
CA ALA A 614 6.22 -48.47 56.86
C ALA A 614 6.97 -48.53 55.52
N ALA A 615 7.14 -49.71 54.92
CA ALA A 615 7.82 -49.87 53.63
C ALA A 615 6.97 -49.27 52.51
N LYS A 616 5.65 -49.50 52.51
CA LYS A 616 4.71 -48.89 51.56
C LYS A 616 4.68 -47.36 51.67
N VAL A 617 4.76 -46.81 52.87
CA VAL A 617 4.87 -45.35 53.08
C VAL A 617 6.18 -44.79 52.49
N ALA A 618 7.30 -45.47 52.74
CA ALA A 618 8.60 -45.07 52.20
C ALA A 618 8.65 -45.20 50.67
N GLU A 619 8.04 -46.24 50.11
CA GLU A 619 7.91 -46.44 48.67
C GLU A 619 7.06 -45.36 48.02
N ALA A 620 5.90 -45.00 48.60
CA ALA A 620 5.05 -43.93 48.09
C ALA A 620 5.79 -42.58 48.06
N LYS A 621 6.55 -42.26 49.12
CA LYS A 621 7.39 -41.05 49.18
C LYS A 621 8.49 -41.07 48.13
N THR A 622 9.27 -42.15 48.07
CA THR A 622 10.42 -42.27 47.16
C THR A 622 9.96 -42.28 45.70
N GLY A 623 8.89 -43.01 45.40
CA GLY A 623 8.30 -43.08 44.07
C GLY A 623 7.77 -41.73 43.59
N LEU A 624 7.14 -40.93 44.45
CA LEU A 624 6.76 -39.56 44.10
C LEU A 624 7.99 -38.68 43.87
N ALA A 625 8.99 -38.72 44.75
CA ALA A 625 10.21 -37.91 44.63
C ALA A 625 10.98 -38.21 43.34
N THR A 626 11.15 -39.49 42.99
CA THR A 626 11.79 -39.91 41.73
C THR A 626 11.01 -39.42 40.51
N TRP A 627 9.68 -39.58 40.52
CA TRP A 627 8.85 -39.11 39.42
C TRP A 627 8.88 -37.58 39.30
N VAL A 628 8.83 -36.83 40.40
CA VAL A 628 9.00 -35.36 40.41
C VAL A 628 10.36 -34.95 39.81
N GLY A 629 11.44 -35.68 40.12
CA GLY A 629 12.75 -35.46 39.50
C GLY A 629 12.71 -35.61 37.98
N GLN A 630 12.02 -36.65 37.49
CA GLN A 630 11.81 -36.88 36.05
C GLN A 630 10.94 -35.79 35.41
N VAL A 631 9.89 -35.31 36.10
CA VAL A 631 9.08 -34.16 35.64
C VAL A 631 9.95 -32.92 35.48
N ARG A 632 10.81 -32.62 36.47
CA ARG A 632 11.71 -31.46 36.41
C ARG A 632 12.67 -31.56 35.22
N GLU A 633 13.24 -32.73 34.97
CA GLU A 633 14.11 -32.96 33.81
C GLU A 633 13.36 -32.75 32.48
N VAL A 634 12.16 -33.31 32.35
CA VAL A 634 11.32 -33.14 31.15
C VAL A 634 10.96 -31.67 30.91
N LEU A 635 10.55 -30.95 31.95
CA LEU A 635 10.19 -29.53 31.84
C LEU A 635 11.42 -28.65 31.59
N SER A 636 12.57 -28.98 32.17
CA SER A 636 13.84 -28.29 31.88
C SER A 636 14.26 -28.47 30.42
N ASN A 637 14.13 -29.68 29.87
CA ASN A 637 14.38 -29.94 28.45
C ASN A 637 13.38 -29.18 27.58
N GLY A 638 12.10 -29.13 27.98
CA GLY A 638 11.07 -28.34 27.30
C GLY A 638 11.40 -26.84 27.27
N ALA A 639 11.90 -26.29 28.38
CA ALA A 639 12.28 -24.88 28.47
C ALA A 639 13.46 -24.55 27.55
N GLU A 640 14.44 -25.46 27.48
CA GLU A 640 15.57 -25.32 26.57
C GLU A 640 15.14 -25.43 25.10
N ILE A 641 14.18 -26.31 24.78
CA ILE A 641 13.57 -26.39 23.44
C ILE A 641 12.90 -25.07 23.07
N GLU A 642 12.08 -24.48 23.96
CA GLU A 642 11.42 -23.20 23.69
C GLU A 642 12.42 -22.08 23.46
N ARG A 643 13.49 -22.04 24.25
CA ARG A 643 14.57 -21.07 24.06
C ARG A 643 15.24 -21.24 22.71
N LEU A 644 15.62 -22.47 22.35
CA LEU A 644 16.27 -22.77 21.06
C LEU A 644 15.35 -22.46 19.87
N LEU A 645 14.04 -22.73 19.97
CA LEU A 645 13.05 -22.34 18.96
C LEU A 645 12.90 -20.83 18.84
N ALA A 646 12.87 -20.11 19.97
CA ALA A 646 12.81 -18.64 19.98
C ALA A 646 14.09 -18.00 19.41
N ASP A 647 15.23 -18.63 19.65
CA ASP A 647 16.53 -18.27 19.08
C ASP A 647 16.70 -18.78 17.63
N GLY A 648 15.70 -19.47 17.06
CA GLY A 648 15.71 -19.83 15.65
C GLY A 648 16.66 -20.96 15.28
N TYR A 649 16.98 -21.88 16.20
CA TYR A 649 17.77 -23.09 15.92
C TYR A 649 16.97 -24.10 15.09
N GLN A 650 17.60 -24.72 14.10
CA GLN A 650 16.97 -25.79 13.30
C GLN A 650 16.93 -27.11 14.08
N ALA A 651 16.09 -28.06 13.65
CA ALA A 651 15.85 -29.32 14.38
C ALA A 651 17.13 -30.10 14.76
N ASN A 652 18.13 -30.11 13.88
CA ASN A 652 19.39 -30.82 14.05
C ASN A 652 20.57 -29.88 14.38
N GLU A 653 20.32 -28.59 14.55
CA GLU A 653 21.35 -27.61 14.88
C GLU A 653 21.56 -27.58 16.40
N ALA A 654 22.82 -27.68 16.82
CA ALA A 654 23.21 -27.58 18.21
C ALA A 654 23.86 -26.22 18.47
N GLU A 655 23.55 -25.61 19.60
CA GLU A 655 24.39 -24.56 20.17
C GLU A 655 25.67 -25.20 20.74
N ALA A 656 26.81 -24.49 20.69
CA ALA A 656 28.08 -25.03 21.16
C ALA A 656 27.94 -25.67 22.55
N ASP A 657 28.36 -26.94 22.67
CA ASP A 657 28.29 -27.77 23.88
C ASP A 657 26.87 -28.08 24.41
N ARG A 658 25.82 -27.83 23.62
CA ARG A 658 24.42 -28.14 23.97
C ARG A 658 23.79 -29.13 23.01
N ALA A 659 22.74 -29.81 23.47
CA ALA A 659 21.97 -30.74 22.66
C ALA A 659 21.10 -29.98 21.62
N SER A 660 20.88 -30.58 20.46
CA SER A 660 19.92 -30.07 19.47
C SER A 660 18.47 -30.29 19.91
N LEU A 661 17.53 -29.61 19.25
CA LEU A 661 16.10 -29.79 19.48
C LEU A 661 15.67 -31.26 19.41
N GLY A 662 16.16 -31.99 18.39
CA GLY A 662 15.86 -33.41 18.22
C GLY A 662 16.36 -34.29 19.37
N ILE A 663 17.55 -34.03 19.90
CA ILE A 663 18.12 -34.78 21.03
C ILE A 663 17.33 -34.48 22.32
N LEU A 664 17.02 -33.21 22.58
CA LEU A 664 16.23 -32.80 23.75
C LEU A 664 14.82 -33.40 23.73
N LEU A 665 14.14 -33.37 22.58
CA LEU A 665 12.83 -33.98 22.42
C LEU A 665 12.88 -35.50 22.60
N GLY A 666 13.93 -36.15 22.07
CA GLY A 666 14.19 -37.57 22.30
C GLY A 666 14.34 -37.90 23.79
N ALA A 667 15.11 -37.10 24.54
CA ALA A 667 15.27 -37.24 25.98
C ALA A 667 13.96 -37.05 26.75
N MET A 668 13.14 -36.05 26.37
CA MET A 668 11.81 -35.84 26.97
C MET A 668 10.90 -37.06 26.75
N ARG A 669 10.84 -37.59 25.53
CA ARG A 669 10.01 -38.76 25.19
C ARG A 669 10.47 -40.05 25.86
N ALA A 670 11.78 -40.18 26.11
CA ALA A 670 12.36 -41.34 26.79
C ALA A 670 12.11 -41.34 28.32
N SER A 671 11.78 -40.19 28.91
CA SER A 671 11.50 -40.08 30.34
C SER A 671 10.21 -40.82 30.72
N PRO A 672 10.18 -41.62 31.80
CA PRO A 672 8.96 -42.27 32.27
C PRO A 672 7.81 -41.29 32.58
N ALA A 673 8.13 -40.07 33.02
CA ALA A 673 7.15 -39.02 33.29
C ALA A 673 6.42 -38.54 32.03
N TRP A 674 6.96 -38.79 30.83
CA TRP A 674 6.31 -38.45 29.56
C TRP A 674 4.94 -39.12 29.40
N LYS A 675 4.73 -40.29 29.99
CA LYS A 675 3.42 -40.97 29.94
C LYS A 675 2.31 -40.12 30.54
N ASP A 676 2.61 -39.38 31.60
CA ASP A 676 1.66 -38.56 32.33
C ASP A 676 1.63 -37.11 31.78
N LEU A 677 2.75 -36.61 31.26
CA LEU A 677 2.90 -35.23 30.78
C LEU A 677 2.72 -35.06 29.26
N GLY A 678 2.77 -36.13 28.48
CA GLY A 678 2.91 -36.07 27.03
C GLY A 678 1.77 -35.32 26.34
N LEU A 679 0.55 -35.39 26.86
CA LEU A 679 -0.59 -34.60 26.37
C LEU A 679 -0.42 -33.10 26.64
N ALA A 680 0.11 -32.74 27.82
CA ALA A 680 0.35 -31.34 28.18
C ALA A 680 1.48 -30.71 27.37
N LEU A 681 2.48 -31.52 26.99
CA LEU A 681 3.66 -31.14 26.21
C LEU A 681 3.51 -31.41 24.70
N ALA A 682 2.36 -31.94 24.27
CA ALA A 682 2.10 -32.29 22.88
C ALA A 682 2.27 -31.11 21.91
N PRO A 683 1.84 -29.87 22.22
CA PRO A 683 2.02 -28.75 21.28
C PRO A 683 3.49 -28.45 21.00
N LEU A 684 4.34 -28.43 22.04
CA LEU A 684 5.78 -28.22 21.93
C LEU A 684 6.44 -29.35 21.11
N ALA A 685 6.11 -30.61 21.41
CA ALA A 685 6.64 -31.76 20.68
C ALA A 685 6.21 -31.76 19.20
N THR A 686 4.95 -31.41 18.92
CA THR A 686 4.42 -31.32 17.55
C THR A 686 5.16 -30.26 16.76
N ARG A 687 5.43 -29.09 17.36
CA ARG A 687 6.20 -28.02 16.72
C ARG A 687 7.62 -28.47 16.34
N CYS A 688 8.30 -29.23 17.19
CA CYS A 688 9.62 -29.79 16.86
C CYS A 688 9.56 -30.85 15.74
N ASP A 689 8.53 -31.72 15.75
CA ASP A 689 8.33 -32.69 14.68
C ASP A 689 8.01 -31.99 13.35
N ASP A 690 7.18 -30.95 13.37
CA ASP A 690 6.86 -30.10 12.21
C ASP A 690 8.11 -29.43 11.63
N LEU A 691 8.96 -28.86 12.49
CA LEU A 691 10.22 -28.27 12.06
C LEU A 691 11.15 -29.31 11.41
N SER A 692 11.18 -30.53 11.95
CA SER A 692 11.97 -31.63 11.37
C SER A 692 11.43 -32.07 10.00
N ARG A 693 10.10 -32.15 9.84
CA ARG A 693 9.44 -32.41 8.54
C ARG A 693 9.70 -31.30 7.53
N LEU A 694 9.64 -30.05 7.98
CA LEU A 694 9.89 -28.89 7.13
C LEU A 694 11.32 -28.89 6.58
N GLY A 695 12.29 -29.37 7.36
CA GLY A 695 13.68 -29.51 6.93
C GLY A 695 13.91 -30.55 5.81
N THR A 696 12.94 -31.41 5.54
CA THR A 696 12.99 -32.41 4.46
C THR A 696 11.93 -32.23 3.39
N GLU A 697 11.11 -31.17 3.46
CA GLU A 697 10.02 -30.90 2.51
C GLU A 697 10.59 -30.41 1.16
N PRO A 698 10.40 -31.15 0.05
CA PRO A 698 10.94 -30.77 -1.25
C PRO A 698 10.06 -29.79 -2.03
N ASP A 699 8.79 -29.59 -1.64
CA ASP A 699 7.83 -28.78 -2.38
C ASP A 699 7.97 -27.27 -2.07
N PRO A 700 8.38 -26.43 -3.05
CA PRO A 700 8.50 -24.98 -2.84
C PRO A 700 7.19 -24.31 -2.39
N ALA A 701 6.02 -24.81 -2.81
CA ALA A 701 4.75 -24.20 -2.45
C ALA A 701 4.49 -24.28 -0.94
N LYS A 702 4.73 -25.46 -0.35
CA LYS A 702 4.58 -25.68 1.10
C LYS A 702 5.64 -24.94 1.90
N LEU A 703 6.87 -24.84 1.40
CA LEU A 703 7.93 -24.05 2.04
C LEU A 703 7.57 -22.55 2.06
N LEU A 704 7.02 -22.01 0.97
CA LEU A 704 6.51 -20.63 0.92
C LEU A 704 5.30 -20.43 1.84
N GLU A 705 4.41 -21.41 1.96
CA GLU A 705 3.30 -21.38 2.92
C GLU A 705 3.81 -21.36 4.36
N ALA A 706 4.82 -22.17 4.69
CA ALA A 706 5.45 -22.19 6.01
C ALA A 706 6.11 -20.84 6.35
N LEU A 707 6.75 -20.17 5.37
CA LEU A 707 7.28 -18.81 5.55
C LEU A 707 6.19 -17.80 5.90
N ARG A 708 5.09 -17.79 5.12
CA ARG A 708 3.95 -16.89 5.36
C ARG A 708 3.29 -17.17 6.71
N GLY A 709 3.16 -18.45 7.07
CA GLY A 709 2.65 -18.87 8.37
C GLY A 709 3.55 -18.41 9.52
N ALA A 710 4.88 -18.47 9.35
CA ALA A 710 5.83 -17.96 10.33
C ALA A 710 5.76 -16.43 10.46
N ARG A 711 5.57 -15.70 9.35
CA ARG A 711 5.35 -14.25 9.37
C ARG A 711 4.05 -13.86 10.08
N GLY A 712 2.95 -14.52 9.73
CA GLY A 712 1.60 -14.19 10.20
C GLY A 712 1.36 -14.49 11.68
N ASP A 713 2.08 -15.45 12.27
CA ASP A 713 2.01 -15.72 13.69
C ASP A 713 2.78 -14.66 14.49
N LEU A 714 2.07 -13.66 15.00
CA LEU A 714 2.63 -12.62 15.88
C LEU A 714 2.69 -13.06 17.35
N SER A 715 2.01 -14.16 17.70
CA SER A 715 1.96 -14.64 19.09
C SER A 715 3.27 -15.32 19.50
N ARG A 716 4.07 -15.77 18.53
CA ARG A 716 5.27 -16.58 18.72
C ARG A 716 6.41 -16.15 17.80
N VAL A 717 7.64 -16.36 18.25
CA VAL A 717 8.82 -16.25 17.38
C VAL A 717 8.99 -17.57 16.63
N ARG A 718 8.66 -17.59 15.33
CA ARG A 718 8.76 -18.76 14.44
C ARG A 718 9.99 -18.70 13.52
N ALA A 719 11.10 -18.22 14.08
CA ALA A 719 12.33 -17.99 13.33
C ALA A 719 12.99 -19.29 12.83
N SER A 720 12.90 -20.37 13.61
CA SER A 720 13.38 -21.71 13.20
C SER A 720 12.64 -22.19 11.95
N GLU A 721 11.31 -22.12 11.95
CA GLU A 721 10.50 -22.53 10.80
C GLU A 721 10.81 -21.68 9.57
N ALA A 722 10.94 -20.35 9.75
CA ALA A 722 11.25 -19.45 8.65
C ALA A 722 12.61 -19.75 8.01
N ILE A 723 13.67 -19.88 8.81
CA ILE A 723 15.01 -20.14 8.26
C ILE A 723 15.09 -21.54 7.63
N THR A 724 14.47 -22.56 8.24
CA THR A 724 14.41 -23.92 7.68
C THR A 724 13.69 -23.92 6.34
N ALA A 725 12.51 -23.30 6.24
CA ALA A 725 11.78 -23.19 4.98
C ALA A 725 12.59 -22.44 3.91
N TRP A 726 13.23 -21.33 4.27
CA TRP A 726 14.05 -20.53 3.36
C TRP A 726 15.24 -21.33 2.80
N THR A 727 15.95 -22.07 3.65
CA THR A 727 17.03 -22.96 3.21
C THR A 727 16.53 -24.11 2.34
N GLY A 728 15.37 -24.69 2.67
CA GLY A 728 14.73 -25.74 1.88
C GLY A 728 14.39 -25.28 0.46
N LEU A 729 13.95 -24.02 0.30
CA LEU A 729 13.66 -23.46 -1.02
C LEU A 729 14.91 -23.49 -1.91
N ALA A 730 16.08 -23.11 -1.40
CA ALA A 730 17.31 -23.14 -2.20
C ALA A 730 17.70 -24.57 -2.58
N SER A 731 17.57 -25.52 -1.65
CA SER A 731 17.86 -26.94 -1.89
C SER A 731 16.91 -27.59 -2.90
N SER A 732 15.67 -27.12 -3.01
CA SER A 732 14.68 -27.59 -4.00
C SER A 732 14.95 -27.12 -5.44
N GLN A 733 16.09 -26.45 -5.68
CA GLN A 733 16.47 -25.77 -6.92
C GLN A 733 15.52 -24.65 -7.34
N TRP A 734 14.71 -24.14 -6.42
CA TRP A 734 13.93 -22.92 -6.59
C TRP A 734 14.87 -21.70 -6.40
N PRO A 735 14.71 -20.60 -7.16
CA PRO A 735 13.68 -20.31 -8.16
C PRO A 735 13.86 -21.06 -9.50
N ARG A 736 12.77 -21.27 -10.26
CA ARG A 736 12.77 -21.98 -11.57
C ARG A 736 12.27 -21.12 -12.74
N SER A 737 11.74 -19.94 -12.46
CA SER A 737 11.20 -18.98 -13.43
C SER A 737 11.50 -17.55 -12.99
N GLU A 738 11.29 -16.57 -13.88
CA GLU A 738 11.44 -15.15 -13.56
C GLU A 738 10.49 -14.73 -12.41
N ALA A 739 9.26 -15.23 -12.43
CA ALA A 739 8.27 -14.97 -11.38
C ALA A 739 8.70 -15.55 -10.03
N ASP A 740 9.31 -16.74 -10.03
CA ASP A 740 9.89 -17.33 -8.83
C ASP A 740 11.04 -16.50 -8.29
N LEU A 741 11.94 -16.02 -9.16
CA LEU A 741 13.08 -15.20 -8.74
C LEU A 741 12.60 -13.87 -8.11
N ALA A 742 11.62 -13.22 -8.73
CA ALA A 742 10.98 -12.04 -8.14
C ALA A 742 10.30 -12.36 -6.79
N ALA A 743 9.67 -13.54 -6.68
CA ALA A 743 9.11 -14.00 -5.41
C ALA A 743 10.19 -14.30 -4.37
N ALA A 744 11.40 -14.72 -4.75
CA ALA A 744 12.54 -14.91 -3.85
C ALA A 744 12.99 -13.59 -3.22
N GLY A 745 13.17 -12.55 -4.04
CA GLY A 745 13.52 -11.21 -3.56
C GLY A 745 12.48 -10.65 -2.56
N ARG A 746 11.17 -10.80 -2.87
CA ARG A 746 10.10 -10.40 -1.95
C ARG A 746 10.04 -11.26 -0.69
N ALA A 747 10.18 -12.59 -0.80
CA ALA A 747 10.13 -13.47 0.36
C ALA A 747 11.26 -13.17 1.36
N LEU A 748 12.47 -12.84 0.89
CA LEU A 748 13.56 -12.43 1.78
C LEU A 748 13.21 -11.17 2.59
N THR A 749 12.68 -10.15 1.92
CA THR A 749 12.44 -8.82 2.49
C THR A 749 11.14 -8.75 3.29
N GLU A 750 10.08 -9.36 2.80
CA GLU A 750 8.73 -9.26 3.37
C GLU A 750 8.40 -10.42 4.31
N GLU A 751 8.94 -11.62 4.10
CA GLU A 751 8.60 -12.81 4.90
C GLU A 751 9.70 -13.19 5.89
N VAL A 752 10.94 -13.32 5.43
CA VAL A 752 12.05 -13.82 6.25
C VAL A 752 12.55 -12.75 7.22
N ALA A 753 12.97 -11.58 6.71
CA ALA A 753 13.60 -10.55 7.53
C ALA A 753 12.73 -10.10 8.73
N PRO A 754 11.41 -9.85 8.59
CA PRO A 754 10.58 -9.43 9.72
C PRO A 754 10.37 -10.50 10.79
N VAL A 755 10.50 -11.80 10.45
CA VAL A 755 10.47 -12.88 11.44
C VAL A 755 11.80 -12.94 12.19
N LEU A 756 12.92 -12.81 11.47
CA LEU A 756 14.25 -12.83 12.09
C LEU A 756 14.46 -11.66 13.05
N GLU A 757 13.91 -10.47 12.76
CA GLU A 757 14.00 -9.31 13.64
C GLU A 757 13.39 -9.53 15.04
N ARG A 758 12.46 -10.49 15.18
CA ARG A 758 11.82 -10.84 16.46
C ARG A 758 12.70 -11.72 17.36
N VAL A 759 13.80 -12.29 16.83
CA VAL A 759 14.74 -13.11 17.61
C VAL A 759 15.46 -12.25 18.62
N THR A 760 15.25 -12.48 19.92
CA THR A 760 15.78 -11.62 20.99
C THR A 760 17.30 -11.70 21.15
N ASN A 761 17.90 -12.86 20.87
CA ASN A 761 19.35 -13.04 20.88
C ASN A 761 19.98 -12.36 19.65
N SER A 762 20.67 -11.23 19.85
CA SER A 762 21.22 -10.41 18.78
C SER A 762 22.31 -11.11 17.96
N GLY A 763 23.22 -11.84 18.61
CA GLY A 763 24.27 -12.60 17.93
C GLY A 763 23.69 -13.69 17.05
N ARG A 764 22.66 -14.39 17.55
CA ARG A 764 21.94 -15.40 16.77
C ARG A 764 21.12 -14.79 15.63
N ARG A 765 20.42 -13.68 15.88
CA ARG A 765 19.71 -12.91 14.84
C ARG A 765 20.63 -12.55 13.68
N GLN A 766 21.81 -11.99 13.97
CA GLN A 766 22.79 -11.65 12.94
C GLN A 766 23.28 -12.87 12.16
N ALA A 767 23.56 -13.98 12.85
CA ALA A 767 23.96 -15.23 12.20
C ALA A 767 22.87 -15.75 11.25
N MET A 768 21.61 -15.69 11.65
CA MET A 768 20.46 -16.10 10.82
C MET A 768 20.22 -15.15 9.63
N GLN A 769 20.37 -13.83 9.83
CA GLN A 769 20.27 -12.86 8.74
C GLN A 769 21.38 -13.12 7.70
N ALA A 770 22.62 -13.31 8.14
CA ALA A 770 23.73 -13.66 7.25
C ALA A 770 23.51 -15.01 6.55
N GLN A 771 22.89 -15.99 7.21
CA GLN A 771 22.50 -17.25 6.58
C GLN A 771 21.43 -17.05 5.51
N ALA A 772 20.37 -16.30 5.81
CA ALA A 772 19.30 -16.00 4.86
C ALA A 772 19.82 -15.27 3.62
N GLU A 773 20.73 -14.30 3.81
CA GLU A 773 21.40 -13.56 2.73
C GLU A 773 22.27 -14.47 1.87
N ARG A 774 23.11 -15.33 2.47
CA ARG A 774 23.90 -16.32 1.72
C ARG A 774 23.02 -17.28 0.92
N THR A 775 21.90 -17.70 1.49
CA THR A 775 20.92 -18.56 0.80
C THR A 775 20.28 -17.82 -0.38
N ALA A 776 19.92 -16.54 -0.22
CA ALA A 776 19.39 -15.71 -1.28
C ALA A 776 20.40 -15.53 -2.42
N GLN A 777 21.64 -15.17 -2.09
CA GLN A 777 22.74 -15.05 -3.04
C GLN A 777 22.95 -16.35 -3.83
N ALA A 778 22.92 -17.50 -3.16
CA ALA A 778 23.04 -18.80 -3.82
C ALA A 778 21.86 -19.09 -4.77
N MET A 779 20.61 -18.80 -4.36
CA MET A 779 19.43 -18.91 -5.24
C MET A 779 19.58 -18.06 -6.50
N TRP A 780 20.00 -16.80 -6.33
CA TRP A 780 20.21 -15.88 -7.44
C TRP A 780 21.30 -16.36 -8.39
N THR A 781 22.49 -16.71 -7.88
CA THR A 781 23.62 -17.17 -8.69
C THR A 781 23.27 -18.44 -9.47
N ASN A 782 22.60 -19.40 -8.82
CA ASN A 782 22.14 -20.64 -9.46
C ASN A 782 21.08 -20.39 -10.53
N TRP A 783 20.20 -19.41 -10.33
CA TRP A 783 19.18 -19.05 -11.32
C TRP A 783 19.80 -18.32 -12.50
N ALA A 784 20.62 -17.29 -12.26
CA ALA A 784 21.27 -16.50 -13.31
C ALA A 784 22.17 -17.38 -14.19
N SER A 785 22.90 -18.33 -13.58
CA SER A 785 23.72 -19.32 -14.28
C SER A 785 22.93 -20.34 -15.11
N ARG A 786 21.59 -20.33 -15.07
CA ARG A 786 20.74 -21.24 -15.86
C ARG A 786 19.82 -20.51 -16.82
N TYR A 787 19.30 -19.34 -16.42
CA TYR A 787 18.16 -18.70 -17.07
C TYR A 787 18.42 -17.28 -17.60
N ALA A 788 19.57 -16.65 -17.30
CA ALA A 788 19.90 -15.31 -17.80
C ALA A 788 20.35 -15.32 -19.29
N THR A 789 19.61 -16.04 -20.13
CA THR A 789 19.99 -16.38 -21.52
C THR A 789 19.41 -15.45 -22.59
N ASP A 790 18.51 -14.56 -22.17
CA ASP A 790 17.85 -13.54 -23.00
C ASP A 790 17.60 -12.26 -22.19
N GLU A 791 16.99 -11.25 -22.82
CA GLU A 791 16.74 -9.95 -22.19
C GLU A 791 15.82 -10.04 -20.98
N ALA A 792 14.76 -10.85 -21.06
CA ALA A 792 13.80 -11.03 -19.98
C ALA A 792 14.47 -11.68 -18.76
N GLY A 793 15.24 -12.74 -19.00
CA GLY A 793 15.98 -13.43 -17.95
C GLY A 793 17.03 -12.54 -17.27
N VAL A 794 17.79 -11.76 -18.05
CA VAL A 794 18.78 -10.81 -17.51
C VAL A 794 18.10 -9.67 -16.75
N THR A 795 17.00 -9.13 -17.27
CA THR A 795 16.22 -8.09 -16.59
C THR A 795 15.70 -8.59 -15.25
N ALA A 796 15.14 -9.80 -15.22
CA ALA A 796 14.69 -10.43 -13.98
C ALA A 796 15.83 -10.61 -12.98
N ALA A 797 17.01 -11.06 -13.42
CA ALA A 797 18.19 -11.18 -12.57
C ALA A 797 18.62 -9.83 -11.97
N VAL A 798 18.80 -8.79 -12.80
CA VAL A 798 19.25 -7.46 -12.35
C VAL A 798 18.25 -6.82 -11.39
N THR A 799 16.95 -6.94 -11.68
CA THR A 799 15.88 -6.32 -10.87
C THR A 799 15.90 -6.76 -9.41
N VAL A 800 16.31 -8.01 -9.13
CA VAL A 800 16.33 -8.54 -7.75
C VAL A 800 17.71 -8.49 -7.09
N MET A 801 18.78 -8.09 -7.80
CA MET A 801 20.16 -8.14 -7.28
C MET A 801 20.32 -7.38 -5.96
N GLU A 802 19.82 -6.15 -5.90
CA GLU A 802 19.92 -5.31 -4.70
C GLU A 802 19.14 -5.91 -3.53
N GLY A 803 17.89 -6.33 -3.77
CA GLY A 803 17.04 -6.95 -2.75
C GLY A 803 17.60 -8.27 -2.21
N MET A 804 18.34 -9.02 -3.02
CA MET A 804 19.01 -10.27 -2.63
C MET A 804 20.47 -10.06 -2.19
N ARG A 805 20.94 -8.81 -2.09
CA ARG A 805 22.31 -8.42 -1.71
C ARG A 805 23.39 -9.14 -2.51
N VAL A 806 23.20 -9.24 -3.82
CA VAL A 806 24.16 -9.84 -4.74
C VAL A 806 25.31 -8.86 -4.95
N GLY A 807 26.54 -9.29 -4.63
CA GLY A 807 27.75 -8.49 -4.79
C GLY A 807 28.74 -9.09 -5.79
N ASP A 808 29.97 -8.56 -5.77
CA ASP A 808 31.04 -8.93 -6.70
C ASP A 808 31.41 -10.41 -6.64
N ASP A 809 31.36 -11.04 -5.45
CA ASP A 809 31.67 -12.46 -5.28
C ASP A 809 30.68 -13.36 -6.05
N GLN A 810 29.38 -13.04 -5.98
CA GLN A 810 28.36 -13.78 -6.72
C GLN A 810 28.48 -13.54 -8.22
N MET A 811 28.77 -12.30 -8.63
CA MET A 811 29.04 -11.96 -10.03
C MET A 811 30.27 -12.70 -10.56
N ALA A 812 31.33 -12.83 -9.76
CA ALA A 812 32.54 -13.57 -10.09
C ALA A 812 32.31 -15.09 -10.20
N ALA A 813 31.33 -15.64 -9.45
CA ALA A 813 30.96 -17.05 -9.51
C ALA A 813 30.15 -17.44 -10.77
N LEU A 814 29.62 -16.47 -11.52
CA LEU A 814 28.86 -16.74 -12.73
C LEU A 814 29.72 -17.31 -13.88
N PRO A 815 29.15 -18.16 -14.76
CA PRO A 815 29.82 -18.57 -15.98
C PRO A 815 30.04 -17.38 -16.92
N SER A 816 31.10 -17.44 -17.75
CA SER A 816 31.52 -16.35 -18.64
C SER A 816 30.41 -15.83 -19.56
N TRP A 817 29.51 -16.70 -20.04
CA TRP A 817 28.39 -16.29 -20.89
C TRP A 817 27.35 -15.46 -20.14
N ALA A 818 27.08 -15.76 -18.86
CA ALA A 818 26.11 -15.02 -18.05
C ALA A 818 26.69 -13.65 -17.63
N LYS A 819 27.99 -13.60 -17.31
CA LYS A 819 28.72 -12.35 -17.09
C LYS A 819 28.63 -11.42 -18.30
N TYR A 820 28.85 -11.96 -19.50
CA TYR A 820 28.68 -11.20 -20.74
C TYR A 820 27.25 -10.66 -20.90
N ASN A 821 26.23 -11.49 -20.67
CA ASN A 821 24.84 -11.09 -20.81
C ASN A 821 24.45 -9.95 -19.84
N LEU A 822 24.91 -10.01 -18.59
CA LEU A 822 24.70 -8.95 -17.60
C LEU A 822 25.46 -7.66 -18.00
N ALA A 823 26.73 -7.77 -18.43
CA ALA A 823 27.51 -6.62 -18.91
C ALA A 823 26.87 -5.98 -20.16
N ARG A 824 26.34 -6.80 -21.10
CA ARG A 824 25.64 -6.32 -22.29
C ARG A 824 24.37 -5.56 -21.93
N PHE A 825 23.60 -6.04 -20.96
CA PHE A 825 22.40 -5.36 -20.48
C PHE A 825 22.74 -4.02 -19.82
N ALA A 826 23.75 -3.98 -18.95
CA ALA A 826 24.25 -2.73 -18.36
C ALA A 826 24.68 -1.74 -19.45
N PHE A 827 25.46 -2.21 -20.44
CA PHE A 827 25.87 -1.39 -21.58
C PHE A 827 24.69 -0.82 -22.36
N ALA A 828 23.65 -1.63 -22.64
CA ALA A 828 22.45 -1.16 -23.33
C ALA A 828 21.74 -0.05 -22.53
N LYS A 829 21.65 -0.19 -21.20
CA LYS A 829 21.04 0.83 -20.33
C LYS A 829 21.88 2.10 -20.22
N ASP A 830 23.19 1.99 -20.19
CA ASP A 830 24.08 3.15 -20.17
C ASP A 830 24.03 3.93 -21.50
N VAL A 831 23.93 3.23 -22.64
CA VAL A 831 23.73 3.86 -23.96
C VAL A 831 22.38 4.58 -24.03
N GLU A 832 21.31 3.96 -23.53
CA GLU A 832 19.97 4.56 -23.43
C GLU A 832 19.99 5.81 -22.53
N ALA A 833 20.61 5.72 -21.34
CA ALA A 833 20.77 6.85 -20.43
C ALA A 833 21.60 7.98 -21.04
N ALA A 834 22.68 7.65 -21.76
CA ALA A 834 23.51 8.65 -22.43
C ALA A 834 22.73 9.43 -23.51
N ALA A 835 21.76 8.81 -24.18
CA ALA A 835 20.93 9.47 -25.20
C ALA A 835 20.15 10.68 -24.66
N SER A 836 19.83 10.69 -23.35
CA SER A 836 19.15 11.82 -22.69
C SER A 836 20.05 13.06 -22.49
N LYS A 837 21.38 12.89 -22.52
CA LYS A 837 22.35 14.00 -22.43
C LYS A 837 22.48 14.69 -23.79
N SER A 838 23.04 15.90 -23.85
CA SER A 838 23.27 16.65 -25.11
C SER A 838 24.76 16.89 -25.37
N GLY A 839 25.11 17.09 -26.66
CA GLY A 839 26.45 17.51 -27.09
C GLY A 839 27.59 16.64 -26.55
N SER A 840 28.67 17.27 -26.14
CA SER A 840 29.87 16.59 -25.61
C SER A 840 29.63 15.69 -24.38
N ALA A 841 28.61 15.97 -23.56
CA ALA A 841 28.28 15.15 -22.39
C ALA A 841 27.65 13.80 -22.77
N ARG A 842 26.84 13.77 -23.84
CA ARG A 842 26.33 12.53 -24.45
C ARG A 842 27.51 11.68 -24.94
N ASP A 843 28.44 12.29 -25.64
CA ASP A 843 29.58 11.62 -26.26
C ASP A 843 30.54 11.03 -25.22
N ALA A 844 30.79 11.77 -24.14
CA ALA A 844 31.59 11.31 -23.02
C ALA A 844 30.92 10.12 -22.31
N ALA A 845 29.59 10.18 -22.11
CA ALA A 845 28.83 9.09 -21.49
C ALA A 845 28.78 7.84 -22.36
N GLN A 846 28.55 7.97 -23.68
CA GLN A 846 28.57 6.85 -24.62
C GLN A 846 29.96 6.19 -24.69
N ARG A 847 31.04 6.98 -24.68
CA ARG A 847 32.41 6.45 -24.62
C ARG A 847 32.68 5.73 -23.31
N ALA A 848 32.29 6.32 -22.17
CA ALA A 848 32.45 5.69 -20.87
C ALA A 848 31.70 4.34 -20.78
N ALA A 849 30.46 4.29 -21.27
CA ALA A 849 29.66 3.06 -21.34
C ALA A 849 30.34 1.97 -22.19
N MET A 850 30.84 2.35 -23.37
CA MET A 850 31.56 1.45 -24.26
C MET A 850 32.88 0.95 -23.65
N ASP A 851 33.70 1.82 -23.07
CA ASP A 851 34.97 1.44 -22.46
C ASP A 851 34.76 0.54 -21.23
N ALA A 852 33.72 0.81 -20.42
CA ALA A 852 33.33 -0.07 -19.31
C ALA A 852 32.94 -1.46 -19.82
N PHE A 853 32.06 -1.55 -20.82
CA PHE A 853 31.66 -2.81 -21.42
C PHE A 853 32.85 -3.60 -21.98
N VAL A 854 33.72 -2.94 -22.74
CA VAL A 854 34.92 -3.58 -23.31
C VAL A 854 35.83 -4.10 -22.21
N ARG A 855 36.08 -3.32 -21.15
CA ARG A 855 36.91 -3.73 -20.01
C ARG A 855 36.33 -4.98 -19.33
N ASP A 856 35.03 -4.98 -19.06
CA ASP A 856 34.37 -6.03 -18.29
C ASP A 856 34.22 -7.33 -19.10
N VAL A 857 34.16 -7.25 -20.43
CA VAL A 857 33.99 -8.41 -21.32
C VAL A 857 35.30 -8.97 -21.87
N SER A 858 36.33 -8.15 -22.14
CA SER A 858 37.53 -8.59 -22.88
C SER A 858 38.32 -9.72 -22.20
N GLY A 859 38.19 -9.87 -20.87
CA GLY A 859 38.82 -10.96 -20.11
C GLY A 859 38.01 -12.26 -20.04
N LEU A 860 36.77 -12.29 -20.55
CA LEU A 860 35.91 -13.46 -20.51
C LEU A 860 36.23 -14.42 -21.65
N ASP A 861 36.13 -15.74 -21.41
CA ASP A 861 36.39 -16.76 -22.45
C ASP A 861 35.50 -16.62 -23.68
N VAL A 862 34.27 -16.10 -23.49
CA VAL A 862 33.30 -15.86 -24.56
C VAL A 862 33.66 -14.66 -25.44
N ALA A 863 34.57 -13.77 -25.02
CA ALA A 863 34.94 -12.58 -25.78
C ALA A 863 35.51 -12.87 -27.18
N LYS A 864 35.99 -14.10 -27.40
CA LYS A 864 36.60 -14.56 -28.65
C LYS A 864 35.65 -15.33 -29.57
N THR A 865 34.38 -15.50 -29.19
CA THR A 865 33.44 -16.34 -29.95
C THR A 865 32.06 -15.67 -30.13
N GLY A 866 31.34 -16.10 -31.17
CA GLY A 866 29.92 -15.79 -31.38
C GLY A 866 29.56 -14.29 -31.33
N ALA A 867 28.43 -14.00 -30.69
CA ALA A 867 27.87 -12.64 -30.57
C ALA A 867 28.75 -11.70 -29.74
N ALA A 868 29.49 -12.22 -28.75
CA ALA A 868 30.38 -11.39 -27.94
C ALA A 868 31.56 -10.85 -28.75
N ALA A 869 32.22 -11.69 -29.55
CA ALA A 869 33.27 -11.25 -30.47
C ALA A 869 32.72 -10.28 -31.53
N GLY A 870 31.52 -10.55 -32.07
CA GLY A 870 30.85 -9.67 -33.04
C GLY A 870 30.56 -8.29 -32.47
N LEU A 871 30.07 -8.20 -31.23
CA LEU A 871 29.80 -6.92 -30.57
C LEU A 871 31.09 -6.13 -30.30
N LEU A 872 32.13 -6.78 -29.76
CA LEU A 872 33.42 -6.12 -29.53
C LEU A 872 34.04 -5.58 -30.83
N ALA A 873 33.99 -6.37 -31.90
CA ALA A 873 34.49 -5.95 -33.22
C ALA A 873 33.68 -4.78 -33.81
N ALA A 874 32.37 -4.71 -33.56
CA ALA A 874 31.51 -3.61 -34.02
C ALA A 874 31.75 -2.31 -33.22
N LEU A 875 32.16 -2.41 -31.95
CA LEU A 875 32.45 -1.26 -31.10
C LEU A 875 33.84 -0.67 -31.33
N GLU A 876 34.83 -1.48 -31.74
CA GLU A 876 36.23 -1.02 -31.91
C GLU A 876 36.39 0.19 -32.86
N PRO A 877 35.73 0.27 -34.04
CA PRO A 877 35.78 1.46 -34.89
C PRO A 877 35.20 2.72 -34.24
N LEU A 878 34.31 2.57 -33.25
CA LEU A 878 33.70 3.68 -32.52
C LEU A 878 34.60 4.23 -31.41
N ARG A 879 35.63 3.47 -31.00
CA ARG A 879 36.63 3.90 -30.01
C ARG A 879 37.68 4.85 -30.60
N GLY A 880 37.87 4.82 -31.92
CA GLY A 880 38.77 5.74 -32.62
C GLY A 880 38.27 7.19 -32.57
N LYS A 881 39.19 8.16 -32.60
CA LYS A 881 38.85 9.57 -32.86
C LYS A 881 38.22 9.64 -34.26
N GLY A 882 36.89 9.78 -34.34
CA GLY A 882 36.18 9.85 -35.62
C GLY A 882 36.73 10.96 -36.52
N ALA A 883 36.55 10.82 -37.84
CA ALA A 883 36.93 11.82 -38.83
C ALA A 883 36.29 13.18 -38.48
N GLU A 884 37.12 14.09 -38.01
CA GLU A 884 36.71 15.42 -37.55
C GLU A 884 36.11 16.19 -38.74
N LEU A 885 34.93 16.78 -38.55
CA LEU A 885 34.30 17.64 -39.57
C LEU A 885 35.20 18.85 -39.86
N ASP A 886 35.60 19.03 -41.12
CA ASP A 886 36.32 20.23 -41.55
C ASP A 886 35.34 21.41 -41.71
N LEU A 887 35.00 22.04 -40.60
CA LEU A 887 34.10 23.19 -40.53
C LEU A 887 34.62 24.41 -41.32
N SER A 888 35.91 24.45 -41.68
CA SER A 888 36.48 25.52 -42.50
C SER A 888 35.97 25.52 -43.94
N LYS A 889 35.40 24.40 -44.41
CA LYS A 889 34.86 24.23 -45.77
C LYS A 889 33.34 24.16 -45.84
N LEU A 890 32.65 24.30 -44.72
CA LEU A 890 31.19 24.22 -44.62
C LEU A 890 30.59 25.59 -44.27
N GLY A 891 29.31 25.78 -44.61
CA GLY A 891 28.57 27.00 -44.27
C GLY A 891 29.27 28.26 -44.79
N PRO A 892 29.49 29.29 -43.93
CA PRO A 892 30.25 30.48 -44.30
C PRO A 892 31.65 30.20 -44.88
N GLY A 893 32.31 29.14 -44.42
CA GLY A 893 33.61 28.72 -44.94
C GLY A 893 33.59 28.38 -46.43
N ALA A 894 32.48 27.80 -46.92
CA ALA A 894 32.29 27.52 -48.34
C ALA A 894 32.16 28.80 -49.19
N SER A 895 31.82 29.93 -48.57
CA SER A 895 31.76 31.26 -49.19
C SER A 895 32.98 32.12 -48.89
N GLY A 896 34.08 31.52 -48.43
CA GLY A 896 35.36 32.18 -48.22
C GLY A 896 35.53 32.89 -46.88
N TRP A 897 34.63 32.69 -45.92
CA TRP A 897 34.80 33.22 -44.57
C TRP A 897 35.84 32.38 -43.83
N LYS A 898 36.67 33.02 -43.00
CA LYS A 898 37.71 32.35 -42.23
C LYS A 898 37.13 31.81 -40.93
N LEU A 899 37.31 30.51 -40.66
CA LEU A 899 37.01 29.91 -39.36
C LEU A 899 38.03 30.41 -38.33
N ALA A 900 37.60 31.22 -37.36
CA ALA A 900 38.43 31.78 -36.31
C ALA A 900 38.52 30.85 -35.09
N GLU A 901 37.39 30.26 -34.69
CA GLU A 901 37.29 29.31 -33.57
C GLU A 901 36.35 28.17 -33.97
N GLY A 902 36.69 26.93 -33.61
CA GLY A 902 35.87 25.76 -33.95
C GLY A 902 35.82 24.73 -32.82
N GLY A 903 34.61 24.28 -32.49
CA GLY A 903 34.34 23.20 -31.56
C GLY A 903 33.07 22.43 -31.94
N ALA A 904 32.77 21.36 -31.21
CA ALA A 904 31.61 20.50 -31.50
C ALA A 904 30.25 21.21 -31.32
N ASP A 905 30.20 22.22 -30.45
CA ASP A 905 28.96 22.90 -30.03
C ASP A 905 28.86 24.34 -30.55
N ALA A 906 29.98 24.99 -30.90
CA ALA A 906 30.02 26.37 -31.39
C ALA A 906 31.18 26.58 -32.37
N VAL A 907 30.98 27.48 -33.34
CA VAL A 907 31.98 27.90 -34.32
C VAL A 907 31.89 29.40 -34.55
N VAL A 908 33.02 30.04 -34.86
CA VAL A 908 33.09 31.48 -35.14
C VAL A 908 33.73 31.68 -36.51
N TYR A 909 33.02 32.38 -37.39
CA TYR A 909 33.54 32.79 -38.70
C TYR A 909 33.80 34.29 -38.74
N THR A 910 34.81 34.67 -39.52
CA THR A 910 35.20 36.06 -39.76
C THR A 910 35.36 36.33 -41.25
N PHE A 911 35.03 37.54 -41.69
CA PHE A 911 35.31 38.01 -43.05
C PHE A 911 35.58 39.51 -43.05
N THR A 912 36.38 39.97 -44.01
CA THR A 912 36.73 41.39 -44.17
C THR A 912 36.02 41.94 -45.39
N ALA A 913 35.29 43.04 -45.24
CA ALA A 913 34.61 43.72 -46.34
C ALA A 913 34.58 45.23 -46.08
N GLU A 914 34.76 46.04 -47.13
CA GLU A 914 34.85 47.50 -47.04
C GLU A 914 35.87 48.01 -45.97
N GLY A 915 36.92 47.23 -45.70
CA GLY A 915 37.96 47.57 -44.71
C GLY A 915 37.57 47.31 -43.25
N ALA A 916 36.43 46.68 -42.99
CA ALA A 916 35.99 46.27 -41.65
C ALA A 916 35.98 44.74 -41.52
N ASP A 917 36.38 44.26 -40.33
CA ASP A 917 36.26 42.84 -39.97
C ASP A 917 34.90 42.58 -39.33
N HIS A 918 34.22 41.57 -39.84
CA HIS A 918 32.93 41.10 -39.36
C HIS A 918 33.10 39.73 -38.72
N ARG A 919 32.44 39.52 -37.58
CA ARG A 919 32.46 38.27 -36.80
C ARG A 919 31.05 37.73 -36.66
N MET A 920 30.89 36.41 -36.80
CA MET A 920 29.63 35.73 -36.54
C MET A 920 29.86 34.38 -35.87
N GLU A 921 29.22 34.18 -34.72
CA GLU A 921 29.23 32.92 -33.99
C GLU A 921 27.98 32.11 -34.39
N PHE A 922 28.17 30.80 -34.58
CA PHE A 922 27.10 29.83 -34.79
C PHE A 922 27.17 28.76 -33.72
N ARG A 923 26.01 28.33 -33.24
CA ARG A 923 25.88 27.23 -32.29
C ARG A 923 25.14 26.06 -32.91
N ARG A 924 25.61 24.87 -32.56
CA ARG A 924 24.99 23.62 -32.95
C ARG A 924 23.60 23.52 -32.34
N VAL A 925 22.62 23.19 -33.15
CA VAL A 925 21.25 22.87 -32.74
C VAL A 925 20.84 21.52 -33.33
N GLU A 926 20.17 20.71 -32.51
CA GLU A 926 19.66 19.41 -32.96
C GLU A 926 18.18 19.57 -33.32
N GLY A 927 17.90 19.76 -34.61
CA GLY A 927 16.53 19.73 -35.14
C GLY A 927 15.90 18.34 -35.04
N ALA A 928 14.57 18.27 -35.19
CA ALA A 928 13.81 17.02 -35.10
C ALA A 928 14.06 16.10 -36.32
N GLY A 929 15.13 15.31 -36.25
CA GLY A 929 15.37 14.15 -37.13
C GLY A 929 15.91 14.49 -38.53
N GLY A 930 17.19 14.21 -38.75
CA GLY A 930 17.82 14.26 -40.08
C GLY A 930 19.27 13.77 -40.04
N ASP A 931 19.84 13.43 -41.18
CA ASP A 931 21.27 13.03 -41.31
C ASP A 931 22.23 14.21 -41.30
N THR A 932 21.77 15.38 -40.87
CA THR A 932 22.55 16.61 -40.76
C THR A 932 22.42 17.21 -39.36
N VAL A 933 23.47 17.91 -38.95
CA VAL A 933 23.51 18.77 -37.77
C VAL A 933 23.44 20.21 -38.28
N SER A 934 22.65 21.05 -37.62
CA SER A 934 22.50 22.45 -38.03
C SER A 934 23.26 23.37 -37.08
N PHE A 935 23.85 24.42 -37.63
CA PHE A 935 24.50 25.49 -36.89
C PHE A 935 23.74 26.78 -37.16
N LEU A 936 23.19 27.39 -36.11
CA LEU A 936 22.43 28.65 -36.19
C LEU A 936 23.26 29.80 -35.63
N SER A 937 23.22 30.96 -36.28
CA SER A 937 23.90 32.15 -35.78
C SER A 937 23.31 32.57 -34.43
N THR A 938 24.18 32.91 -33.48
CA THR A 938 23.78 33.27 -32.10
C THR A 938 23.08 34.62 -32.03
N THR A 939 23.19 35.42 -33.09
CA THR A 939 22.63 36.76 -33.23
C THR A 939 21.82 36.88 -34.52
N GLU A 940 20.91 37.85 -34.57
CA GLU A 940 20.20 38.27 -35.77
C GLU A 940 21.17 38.90 -36.78
N MET A 941 20.76 38.98 -38.05
CA MET A 941 21.54 39.66 -39.08
C MET A 941 21.57 41.18 -38.85
N SER A 942 22.76 41.78 -38.74
CA SER A 942 22.90 43.24 -38.60
C SER A 942 22.93 43.97 -39.95
N VAL A 943 22.62 45.27 -39.94
CA VAL A 943 22.73 46.13 -41.13
C VAL A 943 24.13 46.12 -41.72
N ALA A 944 25.17 46.22 -40.87
CA ALA A 944 26.56 46.25 -41.33
C ALA A 944 26.96 44.95 -42.03
N VAL A 945 26.64 43.79 -41.43
CA VAL A 945 26.97 42.49 -42.02
C VAL A 945 26.17 42.26 -43.30
N PHE A 946 24.88 42.60 -43.32
CA PHE A 946 24.03 42.49 -44.51
C PHE A 946 24.62 43.28 -45.69
N SER A 947 24.95 44.55 -45.47
CA SER A 947 25.55 45.42 -46.50
C SER A 947 26.90 44.89 -46.96
N ALA A 948 27.77 44.52 -46.02
CA ALA A 948 29.13 44.05 -46.28
C ALA A 948 29.15 42.78 -47.16
N VAL A 949 28.27 41.81 -46.90
CA VAL A 949 28.17 40.57 -47.71
C VAL A 949 27.74 40.88 -49.14
N ILE A 950 26.75 41.75 -49.33
CA ILE A 950 26.24 42.09 -50.67
C ILE A 950 27.26 42.92 -51.46
N THR A 951 27.93 43.88 -50.82
CA THR A 951 29.03 44.63 -51.45
C THR A 951 30.17 43.68 -51.83
N GLY A 952 30.60 42.81 -50.93
CA GLY A 952 31.67 41.84 -51.19
C GLY A 952 31.36 40.90 -52.35
N ALA A 953 30.09 40.57 -52.54
CA ALA A 953 29.63 39.79 -53.69
C ALA A 953 29.39 40.60 -54.97
N GLY A 954 29.35 41.94 -54.89
CA GLY A 954 29.04 42.81 -56.03
C GLY A 954 27.61 42.64 -56.56
N LYS A 955 26.63 42.36 -55.69
CA LYS A 955 25.27 41.91 -56.08
C LYS A 955 24.13 42.89 -55.78
N TRP A 956 24.40 44.17 -55.53
CA TRP A 956 23.37 45.16 -55.18
C TRP A 956 22.20 45.22 -56.17
N ASP A 957 22.45 45.06 -57.47
CA ASP A 957 21.42 45.05 -58.52
C ASP A 957 20.39 43.91 -58.33
N GLU A 958 20.82 42.75 -57.82
CA GLU A 958 19.93 41.61 -57.59
C GLU A 958 18.94 41.85 -56.44
N PHE A 959 19.24 42.79 -55.54
CA PHE A 959 18.37 43.17 -54.42
C PHE A 959 17.40 44.31 -54.77
N GLN A 960 17.58 44.98 -55.90
CA GLN A 960 16.67 46.05 -56.35
C GLN A 960 15.26 45.50 -56.57
N GLY A 961 14.25 46.14 -55.99
CA GLY A 961 12.85 45.70 -56.04
C GLY A 961 12.47 44.60 -55.05
N TRP A 962 13.43 44.01 -54.31
CA TRP A 962 13.18 43.16 -53.14
C TRP A 962 13.41 43.87 -51.81
N LEU A 963 14.05 45.03 -51.88
CA LEU A 963 14.18 46.00 -50.83
C LEU A 963 13.37 47.25 -51.22
N PRO A 964 12.65 47.86 -50.27
CA PRO A 964 11.96 49.13 -50.52
C PRO A 964 12.98 50.21 -50.93
N GLN A 965 12.77 50.82 -52.09
CA GLN A 965 13.55 51.96 -52.58
C GLN A 965 12.70 53.21 -52.56
N SER A 966 13.31 54.37 -52.31
CA SER A 966 12.63 55.64 -52.51
C SER A 966 12.26 55.79 -53.98
N GLU A 967 11.02 56.19 -54.27
CA GLU A 967 10.63 56.57 -55.62
C GLU A 967 11.51 57.73 -56.12
N ALA A 968 11.48 58.01 -57.43
CA ALA A 968 12.26 59.07 -58.08
C ALA A 968 12.10 60.47 -57.43
N ALA A 969 11.07 60.68 -56.60
CA ALA A 969 10.83 61.90 -55.83
C ALA A 969 11.55 61.98 -54.47
N GLY A 970 12.38 61.00 -54.09
CA GLY A 970 13.15 61.01 -52.84
C GLY A 970 12.34 60.73 -51.57
N VAL A 971 11.07 60.31 -51.71
CA VAL A 971 10.21 59.94 -50.58
C VAL A 971 10.42 58.47 -50.23
N ASP A 972 10.72 58.19 -48.97
CA ASP A 972 10.85 56.83 -48.45
C ASP A 972 9.44 56.20 -48.27
N PRO A 973 9.11 55.11 -48.99
CA PRO A 973 7.77 54.52 -48.94
C PRO A 973 7.53 53.75 -47.64
N ARG A 974 8.58 53.46 -46.87
CA ARG A 974 8.50 52.67 -45.66
C ARG A 974 7.80 53.43 -44.55
N ARG A 975 6.84 52.77 -43.89
CA ARG A 975 6.23 53.24 -42.65
C ARG A 975 6.87 52.52 -41.45
N GLY A 976 6.78 53.16 -40.29
CA GLY A 976 7.31 52.63 -39.04
C GLY A 976 8.84 52.66 -38.92
N PRO A 977 9.39 52.07 -37.85
CA PRO A 977 10.82 52.06 -37.57
C PRO A 977 11.64 51.45 -38.71
N ARG A 978 12.84 51.98 -38.93
CA ARG A 978 13.81 51.49 -39.90
C ARG A 978 15.25 51.66 -39.42
N SER A 979 16.04 50.62 -39.62
CA SER A 979 17.45 50.60 -39.22
C SER A 979 18.43 51.13 -40.29
N TRP A 980 17.96 51.32 -41.53
CA TRP A 980 18.82 51.66 -42.67
C TRP A 980 18.12 52.56 -43.71
N ILE A 981 18.92 53.24 -44.55
CA ILE A 981 18.45 53.99 -45.72
C ILE A 981 19.28 53.65 -46.95
N TRP A 982 18.77 53.96 -48.15
CA TRP A 982 19.59 53.95 -49.36
C TRP A 982 20.49 55.18 -49.41
N GLN A 983 21.77 54.96 -49.68
CA GLN A 983 22.75 56.00 -49.99
C GLN A 983 23.70 55.48 -51.06
N SER A 984 23.78 56.18 -52.20
CA SER A 984 24.69 55.83 -53.31
C SER A 984 24.55 54.38 -53.80
N GLY A 985 23.32 53.89 -53.97
CA GLY A 985 23.06 52.55 -54.53
C GLY A 985 23.31 51.37 -53.57
N ARG A 986 23.59 51.65 -52.29
CA ARG A 986 23.70 50.65 -51.22
C ARG A 986 22.88 51.08 -50.01
N ILE A 987 22.68 50.16 -49.07
CA ILE A 987 22.09 50.53 -47.78
C ILE A 987 23.17 50.93 -46.79
N VAL A 988 22.87 51.91 -45.95
CA VAL A 988 23.70 52.33 -44.81
C VAL A 988 22.81 52.47 -43.58
N PRO A 989 23.36 52.43 -42.34
CA PRO A 989 22.60 52.77 -41.15
C PRO A 989 21.91 54.13 -41.32
N ALA A 990 20.68 54.27 -40.82
CA ALA A 990 19.95 55.51 -40.97
C ALA A 990 20.66 56.66 -40.21
N PRO A 991 21.02 57.78 -40.88
CA PRO A 991 21.81 58.84 -40.26
C PRO A 991 20.99 59.65 -39.27
N THR A 992 21.63 60.08 -38.18
CA THR A 992 21.00 60.86 -37.10
C THR A 992 20.90 62.35 -37.37
N THR A 993 21.62 62.87 -38.37
CA THR A 993 21.94 64.31 -38.50
C THR A 993 21.14 65.04 -39.57
N ARG A 994 20.03 64.47 -40.06
CA ARG A 994 19.17 65.24 -40.98
C ARG A 994 18.49 66.36 -40.21
N GLU A 995 18.63 67.58 -40.72
CA GLU A 995 18.03 68.77 -40.11
C GLU A 995 16.51 68.55 -39.94
N GLY A 996 16.03 68.69 -38.70
CA GLY A 996 14.63 68.47 -38.33
C GLY A 996 14.22 67.01 -38.08
N ASP A 997 15.12 66.02 -38.14
CA ASP A 997 14.82 64.62 -37.80
C ASP A 997 14.93 64.37 -36.29
N LEU A 998 13.85 64.68 -35.57
CA LEU A 998 13.75 64.40 -34.14
C LEU A 998 13.34 62.95 -33.83
N SER A 999 13.23 62.08 -34.86
CA SER A 999 13.12 60.62 -34.70
C SER A 999 14.49 59.93 -34.66
N ILE A 1000 15.58 60.71 -34.76
CA ILE A 1000 16.99 60.27 -34.74
C ILE A 1000 17.29 59.18 -35.78
N GLY A 1001 16.63 59.24 -36.94
CA GLY A 1001 16.84 58.34 -38.07
C GLY A 1001 15.93 57.11 -38.11
N TRP A 1002 15.22 56.78 -37.02
CA TRP A 1002 14.35 55.61 -36.95
C TRP A 1002 13.13 55.70 -37.87
N LEU A 1003 12.65 56.90 -38.20
CA LEU A 1003 11.43 57.06 -39.00
C LEU A 1003 11.68 57.89 -40.25
N ARG A 1004 10.75 57.79 -41.19
CA ARG A 1004 10.77 58.69 -42.35
C ARG A 1004 10.48 60.12 -41.95
N LEU A 1005 11.27 61.02 -42.51
CA LEU A 1005 10.96 62.43 -42.53
C LEU A 1005 9.79 62.65 -43.48
N ASN A 1006 8.72 63.25 -42.95
CA ASN A 1006 7.65 63.80 -43.76
C ASN A 1006 7.37 65.23 -43.28
N SER A 1007 6.71 66.03 -44.11
CA SER A 1007 6.44 67.44 -43.81
C SER A 1007 5.66 67.66 -42.51
N LYS A 1008 4.99 66.64 -41.97
CA LYS A 1008 4.21 66.70 -40.73
C LYS A 1008 5.03 66.33 -39.48
N THR A 1009 6.12 65.56 -39.62
CA THR A 1009 6.98 65.13 -38.50
C THR A 1009 8.27 65.94 -38.38
N THR A 1010 8.73 66.60 -39.46
CA THR A 1010 9.95 67.42 -39.43
C THR A 1010 9.86 68.54 -38.39
N GLY A 1011 10.87 68.62 -37.53
CA GLY A 1011 11.00 69.66 -36.49
C GLY A 1011 10.08 69.49 -35.28
N ARG A 1012 9.33 68.38 -35.18
CA ARG A 1012 8.45 68.09 -34.04
C ARG A 1012 9.04 67.01 -33.15
N PRO A 1013 9.05 67.17 -31.81
CA PRO A 1013 9.50 66.12 -30.91
C PRO A 1013 8.74 64.83 -31.20
N TYR A 1014 9.47 63.75 -31.45
CA TYR A 1014 8.87 62.44 -31.68
C TYR A 1014 8.83 61.58 -30.42
N TYR A 1015 9.76 61.79 -29.48
CA TYR A 1015 9.82 61.05 -28.22
C TYR A 1015 9.35 61.91 -27.04
N PRO A 1016 8.75 61.31 -25.99
CA PRO A 1016 8.46 62.04 -24.76
C PRO A 1016 9.75 62.50 -24.09
N GLU A 1017 9.66 63.62 -23.38
CA GLU A 1017 10.79 64.19 -22.65
C GLU A 1017 11.40 63.17 -21.67
N GLY A 1018 12.73 63.07 -21.66
CA GLY A 1018 13.47 62.13 -20.81
C GLY A 1018 13.56 60.69 -21.29
N MET A 1019 12.88 60.31 -22.38
CA MET A 1019 13.05 58.98 -22.98
C MET A 1019 14.38 58.89 -23.75
N LYS A 1020 15.25 57.99 -23.31
CA LYS A 1020 16.50 57.69 -24.03
C LYS A 1020 16.20 56.72 -25.17
N VAL A 1021 16.54 57.10 -26.39
CA VAL A 1021 16.47 56.24 -27.58
C VAL A 1021 17.80 56.30 -28.28
N ASP A 1022 18.43 55.15 -28.48
CA ASP A 1022 19.67 55.07 -29.23
C ASP A 1022 19.36 55.06 -30.74
N PRO A 1023 20.15 55.77 -31.56
CA PRO A 1023 19.91 55.82 -33.00
C PRO A 1023 20.23 54.48 -33.68
N PRO A 1024 19.68 54.22 -34.88
CA PRO A 1024 20.09 53.07 -35.68
C PRO A 1024 21.61 53.07 -35.91
N SER A 1025 22.21 51.89 -35.81
CA SER A 1025 23.64 51.70 -36.06
C SER A 1025 23.89 50.55 -37.02
N GLY A 1026 25.15 50.33 -37.38
CA GLY A 1026 25.54 49.13 -38.12
C GLY A 1026 25.23 47.82 -37.38
N GLN A 1027 25.08 47.87 -36.05
CA GLN A 1027 24.73 46.72 -35.21
C GLN A 1027 23.23 46.57 -34.98
N SER A 1028 22.39 47.50 -35.45
CA SER A 1028 20.94 47.30 -35.41
C SER A 1028 20.56 46.10 -36.31
N PRO A 1029 19.54 45.31 -35.94
CA PRO A 1029 19.07 44.23 -36.79
C PRO A 1029 18.55 44.77 -38.13
N ILE A 1030 18.80 44.01 -39.18
CA ILE A 1030 18.23 44.29 -40.49
C ILE A 1030 16.74 43.97 -40.45
N GLN A 1031 15.91 44.91 -40.89
CA GLN A 1031 14.46 44.76 -41.05
C GLN A 1031 14.01 45.48 -42.33
N GLN A 1032 12.71 45.49 -42.64
CA GLN A 1032 12.18 45.91 -43.95
C GLN A 1032 12.85 45.20 -45.14
N VAL A 1033 13.21 43.93 -44.95
CA VAL A 1033 13.73 43.06 -46.02
C VAL A 1033 12.65 42.06 -46.40
N SER A 1034 12.51 41.78 -47.70
CA SER A 1034 11.62 40.72 -48.15
C SER A 1034 12.22 39.33 -47.82
N PRO A 1035 11.39 38.27 -47.72
CA PRO A 1035 11.90 36.91 -47.53
C PRO A 1035 12.88 36.48 -48.64
N LYS A 1036 12.66 36.96 -49.87
CA LYS A 1036 13.55 36.69 -51.01
C LYS A 1036 14.93 37.33 -50.83
N ALA A 1037 14.98 38.59 -50.37
CA ALA A 1037 16.23 39.27 -50.06
C ALA A 1037 16.98 38.57 -48.91
N ALA A 1038 16.27 38.20 -47.84
CA ALA A 1038 16.85 37.47 -46.71
C ALA A 1038 17.49 36.14 -47.17
N ALA A 1039 16.77 35.34 -47.95
CA ALA A 1039 17.28 34.07 -48.45
C ALA A 1039 18.45 34.22 -49.43
N LEU A 1040 18.40 35.17 -50.37
CA LEU A 1040 19.54 35.43 -51.27
C LEU A 1040 20.77 35.87 -50.50
N MET A 1041 20.60 36.75 -49.50
CA MET A 1041 21.70 37.14 -48.61
C MET A 1041 22.27 35.92 -47.87
N SER A 1042 21.42 35.06 -47.31
CA SER A 1042 21.89 33.84 -46.65
C SER A 1042 22.73 32.97 -47.58
N ARG A 1043 22.32 32.82 -48.85
CA ARG A 1043 23.09 32.05 -49.84
C ARG A 1043 24.43 32.68 -50.18
N LEU A 1044 24.50 34.02 -50.30
CA LEU A 1044 25.77 34.72 -50.51
C LEU A 1044 26.75 34.51 -49.34
N ALA A 1045 26.22 34.38 -48.12
CA ALA A 1045 26.98 34.05 -46.91
C ALA A 1045 27.27 32.54 -46.73
N GLY A 1046 27.00 31.69 -47.73
CA GLY A 1046 27.23 30.23 -47.62
C GLY A 1046 26.23 29.52 -46.70
N CYS A 1047 25.17 30.21 -46.32
CA CYS A 1047 24.18 29.80 -45.33
C CYS A 1047 22.79 29.63 -45.97
N ARG A 1048 21.77 29.48 -45.15
CA ARG A 1048 20.33 29.47 -45.47
C ARG A 1048 19.56 30.10 -44.32
N LEU A 1049 18.25 30.25 -44.48
CA LEU A 1049 17.35 30.53 -43.36
C LEU A 1049 17.22 29.27 -42.47
N PRO A 1050 17.03 29.44 -41.15
CA PRO A 1050 16.72 28.33 -40.26
C PRO A 1050 15.34 27.73 -40.58
N THR A 1051 15.13 26.46 -40.23
CA THR A 1051 13.77 25.89 -40.16
C THR A 1051 13.11 26.31 -38.84
N SER A 1052 11.78 26.21 -38.78
CA SER A 1052 11.03 26.41 -37.53
C SER A 1052 11.47 25.45 -36.42
N SER A 1053 11.83 24.22 -36.79
CA SER A 1053 12.31 23.21 -35.82
C SER A 1053 13.70 23.53 -35.27
N GLU A 1054 14.62 24.02 -36.11
CA GLU A 1054 15.96 24.44 -35.68
C GLU A 1054 15.89 25.68 -34.81
N TRP A 1055 15.04 26.63 -35.15
CA TRP A 1055 14.80 27.82 -34.35
C TRP A 1055 14.27 27.45 -32.95
N LYS A 1056 13.31 26.53 -32.87
CA LYS A 1056 12.79 26.03 -31.57
C LYS A 1056 13.85 25.29 -30.77
N ALA A 1057 14.71 24.51 -31.43
CA ALA A 1057 15.85 23.87 -30.79
C ALA A 1057 16.85 24.90 -30.26
N ALA A 1058 17.08 26.01 -30.96
CA ALA A 1058 17.88 27.14 -30.48
C ALA A 1058 17.23 27.81 -29.25
N ALA A 1059 15.91 28.05 -29.29
CA ALA A 1059 15.17 28.63 -28.17
C ALA A 1059 15.29 27.80 -26.89
N ALA A 1060 15.25 26.48 -27.02
CA ALA A 1060 15.41 25.55 -25.90
C ALA A 1060 16.80 25.60 -25.24
N LEU A 1061 17.83 26.11 -25.94
CA LEU A 1061 19.16 26.32 -25.37
C LEU A 1061 19.28 27.64 -24.58
N GLY A 1062 18.28 28.52 -24.68
CA GLY A 1062 18.19 29.78 -23.94
C GLY A 1062 18.32 31.02 -24.82
N THR A 1063 17.43 32.00 -24.60
CA THR A 1063 17.23 33.18 -25.47
C THR A 1063 17.63 34.52 -24.83
N GLY A 1064 17.97 34.53 -23.52
CA GLY A 1064 18.15 35.75 -22.74
C GLY A 1064 16.84 36.49 -22.44
N THR A 1065 16.97 37.72 -21.94
CA THR A 1065 15.84 38.63 -21.73
C THR A 1065 15.27 39.06 -23.08
N PRO A 1066 13.98 38.81 -23.36
CA PRO A 1066 13.38 39.13 -24.64
C PRO A 1066 13.08 40.64 -24.76
N ASN A 1067 13.35 41.22 -25.93
CA ASN A 1067 12.95 42.60 -26.25
C ASN A 1067 11.57 42.60 -26.91
N LEU A 1068 10.52 42.65 -26.11
CA LEU A 1068 9.13 42.61 -26.58
C LEU A 1068 8.44 43.94 -26.28
N ARG A 1069 7.37 44.22 -27.02
CA ARG A 1069 6.55 45.42 -26.83
C ARG A 1069 6.12 45.58 -25.37
N ASP A 1070 6.58 46.62 -24.69
CA ASP A 1070 6.47 46.77 -23.24
C ASP A 1070 5.99 48.17 -22.79
N ALA A 1071 6.26 48.54 -21.54
CA ALA A 1071 5.90 49.84 -20.98
C ALA A 1071 6.67 51.01 -21.63
N THR A 1072 7.91 50.82 -22.08
CA THR A 1072 8.65 51.83 -22.84
C THR A 1072 7.99 52.08 -24.19
N TRP A 1073 7.59 51.02 -24.89
CA TRP A 1073 6.79 51.14 -26.11
C TRP A 1073 5.45 51.87 -25.85
N LYS A 1074 4.75 51.53 -24.76
CA LYS A 1074 3.47 52.15 -24.39
C LYS A 1074 3.58 53.66 -24.18
N ARG A 1075 4.62 54.11 -23.47
CA ARG A 1075 4.89 55.54 -23.24
C ARG A 1075 5.06 56.30 -24.55
N GLN A 1076 5.78 55.71 -25.50
CA GLN A 1076 5.94 56.29 -26.82
C GLN A 1076 4.62 56.36 -27.59
N TYR A 1077 3.84 55.28 -27.57
CA TYR A 1077 2.55 55.23 -28.24
C TYR A 1077 1.59 56.30 -27.72
N ASP A 1078 1.50 56.45 -26.39
CA ASP A 1078 0.66 57.47 -25.75
C ASP A 1078 1.12 58.88 -26.12
N PHE A 1079 2.43 59.12 -26.13
CA PHE A 1079 3.00 60.41 -26.52
C PHE A 1079 2.62 60.79 -27.95
N ILE A 1080 2.76 59.87 -28.92
CA ILE A 1080 2.38 60.13 -30.31
C ILE A 1080 0.87 60.35 -30.45
N THR A 1081 0.07 59.60 -29.72
CA THR A 1081 -1.40 59.73 -29.74
C THR A 1081 -1.85 61.08 -29.16
N GLN A 1082 -1.15 61.61 -28.15
CA GLN A 1082 -1.47 62.89 -27.51
C GLN A 1082 -0.96 64.10 -28.31
N THR A 1083 0.22 64.01 -28.91
CA THR A 1083 0.91 65.17 -29.50
C THR A 1083 0.67 65.33 -30.99
N ASN A 1084 0.28 64.27 -31.69
CA ASN A 1084 0.22 64.27 -33.14
C ASN A 1084 -1.24 64.35 -33.63
N SER A 1085 -1.80 65.56 -33.58
CA SER A 1085 -3.13 65.88 -34.16
C SER A 1085 -3.13 65.96 -35.70
N ALA A 1086 -2.09 65.45 -36.36
CA ALA A 1086 -1.94 65.52 -37.80
C ALA A 1086 -2.66 64.35 -38.48
N ASP A 1087 -3.23 64.54 -39.69
CA ASP A 1087 -4.03 63.49 -40.35
C ASP A 1087 -3.28 62.20 -40.75
N ASP A 1088 -1.97 62.06 -40.46
CA ASP A 1088 -1.17 60.85 -40.78
C ASP A 1088 0.11 60.76 -39.91
N PRO A 1089 0.01 60.43 -38.60
CA PRO A 1089 1.19 60.28 -37.75
C PRO A 1089 1.89 58.94 -38.03
N GLU A 1090 3.22 58.91 -37.95
CA GLU A 1090 3.97 57.66 -37.94
C GLU A 1090 3.78 57.01 -36.56
N TYR A 1091 3.04 55.90 -36.49
CA TYR A 1091 2.87 55.15 -35.24
C TYR A 1091 4.03 54.16 -35.04
N PRO A 1092 4.44 53.89 -33.78
CA PRO A 1092 5.44 52.88 -33.45
C PRO A 1092 5.17 51.48 -34.03
N GLY A 1093 3.89 51.08 -34.13
CA GLY A 1093 3.47 49.79 -34.72
C GLY A 1093 3.15 49.85 -36.21
N SER A 1094 3.57 50.88 -36.94
CA SER A 1094 3.26 50.99 -38.37
C SER A 1094 4.05 49.97 -39.19
N ASN A 1095 3.37 49.27 -40.10
CA ASN A 1095 3.96 48.25 -40.98
C ASN A 1095 4.61 47.04 -40.27
N ILE A 1096 4.17 46.72 -39.05
CA ILE A 1096 4.57 45.47 -38.39
C ILE A 1096 3.95 44.24 -39.05
N TYR A 1097 4.57 43.09 -38.87
CA TYR A 1097 3.99 41.82 -39.28
C TYR A 1097 2.78 41.46 -38.42
N ARG A 1098 1.69 41.05 -39.10
CA ARG A 1098 0.53 40.42 -38.47
C ARG A 1098 0.17 39.18 -39.27
N PRO A 1099 -0.03 38.01 -38.63
CA PRO A 1099 -0.41 36.81 -39.36
C PRO A 1099 -1.76 37.02 -40.05
N PRO A 1100 -2.03 36.35 -41.18
CA PRO A 1100 -3.30 36.49 -41.90
C PRO A 1100 -4.55 36.18 -41.08
N SER A 1101 -4.40 35.43 -39.99
CA SER A 1101 -5.44 35.07 -39.02
C SER A 1101 -5.66 36.12 -37.94
N ALA A 1102 -4.71 37.03 -37.69
CA ALA A 1102 -4.87 38.07 -36.68
C ALA A 1102 -5.84 39.16 -37.15
N PRO A 1103 -6.63 39.75 -36.22
CA PRO A 1103 -7.50 40.86 -36.55
C PRO A 1103 -6.68 42.04 -37.10
N ARG A 1104 -7.22 42.72 -38.11
CA ARG A 1104 -6.67 43.99 -38.58
C ARG A 1104 -7.06 45.07 -37.56
N VAL A 1105 -6.11 45.43 -36.71
CA VAL A 1105 -6.28 46.49 -35.72
C VAL A 1105 -5.84 47.81 -36.36
N GLN A 1106 -6.67 48.86 -36.26
CA GLN A 1106 -6.23 50.20 -36.67
C GLN A 1106 -5.10 50.67 -35.73
N PRO A 1107 -4.12 51.46 -36.20
CA PRO A 1107 -3.01 51.91 -35.35
C PRO A 1107 -3.45 52.53 -34.01
N LEU A 1108 -4.55 53.30 -33.98
CA LEU A 1108 -5.13 53.90 -32.77
C LEU A 1108 -5.77 52.91 -31.77
N ALA A 1109 -6.08 51.69 -32.21
CA ALA A 1109 -6.61 50.63 -31.35
C ALA A 1109 -5.51 49.67 -30.86
N ASP A 1110 -4.33 49.71 -31.48
CA ASP A 1110 -3.19 48.86 -31.16
C ASP A 1110 -2.32 49.48 -30.06
N ARG A 1111 -2.91 49.65 -28.86
CA ARG A 1111 -2.35 50.48 -27.79
C ARG A 1111 -1.75 49.72 -26.62
N GLU A 1112 -1.93 48.41 -26.54
CA GLU A 1112 -1.57 47.64 -25.34
C GLU A 1112 -0.14 47.09 -25.44
N PRO A 1113 0.65 47.09 -24.34
CA PRO A 1113 1.92 46.39 -24.32
C PRO A 1113 1.70 44.87 -24.41
N ALA A 1114 2.64 44.14 -25.02
CA ALA A 1114 2.60 42.68 -25.12
C ALA A 1114 3.09 42.00 -23.83
N VAL A 1115 4.00 42.63 -23.10
CA VAL A 1115 4.56 42.13 -21.84
C VAL A 1115 4.52 43.20 -20.75
N GLN A 1116 4.57 42.77 -19.49
CA GLN A 1116 4.59 43.66 -18.32
C GLN A 1116 6.00 44.09 -17.92
N THR A 1117 7.02 43.30 -18.26
CA THR A 1117 8.42 43.62 -17.99
C THR A 1117 8.88 44.72 -18.94
N ASP A 1118 9.46 45.80 -18.40
CA ASP A 1118 10.02 46.92 -19.16
C ASP A 1118 11.53 46.71 -19.33
N ASP A 1119 12.00 46.55 -20.56
CA ASP A 1119 13.43 46.38 -20.86
C ASP A 1119 14.15 47.71 -21.12
N GLY A 1120 13.39 48.82 -21.21
CA GLY A 1120 13.90 50.17 -21.45
C GLY A 1120 14.30 50.45 -22.90
N ILE A 1121 14.06 49.53 -23.84
CA ILE A 1121 14.42 49.63 -25.25
C ILE A 1121 13.17 49.87 -26.08
N LEU A 1122 13.07 51.05 -26.69
CA LEU A 1122 11.88 51.40 -27.48
C LEU A 1122 11.79 50.64 -28.82
N TRP A 1123 12.92 50.50 -29.52
CA TRP A 1123 12.97 49.96 -30.88
C TRP A 1123 13.71 48.62 -30.88
N PHE A 1124 14.86 48.56 -31.55
CA PHE A 1124 15.64 47.34 -31.67
C PHE A 1124 16.99 47.51 -30.98
N ALA A 1125 17.31 46.58 -30.10
CA ALA A 1125 18.60 46.43 -29.46
C ALA A 1125 19.69 46.09 -30.50
N PRO A 1126 20.94 46.53 -30.31
CA PRO A 1126 22.08 46.07 -31.11
C PRO A 1126 22.24 44.55 -31.02
N VAL A 1127 22.49 43.87 -32.14
CA VAL A 1127 22.56 42.40 -32.18
C VAL A 1127 23.75 41.82 -31.39
N GLY A 1128 24.77 42.63 -31.08
CA GLY A 1128 25.96 42.23 -30.35
C GLY A 1128 26.41 43.27 -29.34
N GLU A 1129 25.87 43.24 -28.12
CA GLU A 1129 26.39 44.06 -27.01
C GLU A 1129 27.57 43.38 -26.30
N ALA A 1130 28.65 44.14 -26.13
CA ALA A 1130 29.82 43.77 -25.37
C ALA A 1130 29.60 44.08 -23.88
N GLY A 1131 29.12 43.11 -23.13
CA GLY A 1131 28.93 43.22 -21.68
C GLY A 1131 28.07 42.05 -21.19
N GLU A 1132 28.58 41.31 -20.21
CA GLU A 1132 28.04 40.05 -19.65
C GLU A 1132 28.17 38.79 -20.53
N PRO A 1133 28.33 37.59 -19.92
CA PRO A 1133 28.31 36.33 -20.65
C PRO A 1133 26.96 36.18 -21.36
N ALA A 1134 27.01 36.24 -22.70
CA ALA A 1134 25.83 36.16 -23.54
C ALA A 1134 25.04 34.86 -23.26
N PRO A 1135 23.70 34.89 -23.30
CA PRO A 1135 22.94 33.65 -23.49
C PRO A 1135 23.42 32.96 -24.79
N PRO A 1136 23.23 31.63 -24.93
CA PRO A 1136 23.61 30.90 -26.13
C PRO A 1136 23.07 31.52 -27.42
N PHE A 1137 21.85 32.03 -27.39
CA PHE A 1137 21.26 32.84 -28.44
C PHE A 1137 20.75 34.16 -27.88
N ARG A 1138 21.07 35.25 -28.58
CA ARG A 1138 20.56 36.59 -28.27
C ARG A 1138 19.36 36.91 -29.14
N HIS A 1139 18.37 37.57 -28.53
CA HIS A 1139 17.21 38.11 -29.21
C HIS A 1139 16.52 37.07 -30.10
N LEU A 1140 16.47 35.81 -29.65
CA LEU A 1140 15.72 34.81 -30.38
C LEU A 1140 14.23 35.11 -30.25
N VAL A 1141 13.78 35.47 -29.04
CA VAL A 1141 12.44 35.99 -28.78
C VAL A 1141 12.51 37.51 -28.62
N GLY A 1142 11.70 38.24 -29.39
CA GLY A 1142 11.70 39.70 -29.41
C GLY A 1142 12.75 40.30 -30.35
N ASN A 1143 13.05 41.59 -30.18
CA ASN A 1143 13.83 42.41 -31.09
C ASN A 1143 13.20 42.46 -32.49
N VAL A 1144 13.63 41.64 -33.45
CA VAL A 1144 12.87 41.44 -34.71
C VAL A 1144 12.33 40.03 -34.80
N ALA A 1145 11.13 39.88 -35.35
CA ALA A 1145 10.64 38.57 -35.70
C ALA A 1145 11.44 38.03 -36.90
N GLU A 1146 11.53 36.72 -37.06
CA GLU A 1146 12.51 36.12 -37.97
C GLU A 1146 11.88 35.27 -39.06
N TYR A 1147 12.38 35.44 -40.28
CA TYR A 1147 12.06 34.51 -41.36
C TYR A 1147 12.65 33.12 -41.11
N VAL A 1148 11.80 32.09 -41.19
CA VAL A 1148 12.18 30.67 -41.26
C VAL A 1148 11.72 30.05 -42.57
N PHE A 1149 12.42 28.99 -43.01
CA PHE A 1149 12.10 28.25 -44.22
C PHE A 1149 12.23 26.74 -43.97
N ASP A 1150 11.10 26.03 -43.92
CA ASP A 1150 11.06 24.61 -43.53
C ASP A 1150 11.57 23.63 -44.62
N ASP A 1151 11.98 24.12 -45.79
CA ASP A 1151 12.68 23.34 -46.82
C ASP A 1151 14.16 23.74 -46.90
N SER A 1152 14.86 23.55 -45.79
CA SER A 1152 16.24 23.96 -45.60
C SER A 1152 17.19 23.35 -46.63
N ASP A 1153 16.98 22.08 -47.02
CA ASP A 1153 17.83 21.40 -47.99
C ASP A 1153 17.68 22.01 -49.39
N ALA A 1154 16.46 22.29 -49.84
CA ALA A 1154 16.23 22.95 -51.13
C ALA A 1154 16.86 24.35 -51.17
N LEU A 1155 16.75 25.12 -50.08
CA LEU A 1155 17.40 26.43 -50.00
C LEU A 1155 18.93 26.30 -49.91
N GLY A 1156 19.44 25.37 -49.10
CA GLY A 1156 20.88 25.12 -48.96
C GLY A 1156 21.56 24.63 -50.24
N ALA A 1157 20.81 24.01 -51.15
CA ALA A 1157 21.30 23.59 -52.47
C ALA A 1157 21.15 24.66 -53.55
N ALA A 1158 20.31 25.69 -53.34
CA ALA A 1158 20.03 26.71 -54.35
C ALA A 1158 21.30 27.56 -54.64
N PRO A 1159 21.58 27.88 -55.91
CA PRO A 1159 22.59 28.88 -56.27
C PRO A 1159 22.30 30.24 -55.61
N ALA A 1160 23.35 30.99 -55.28
CA ALA A 1160 23.23 32.35 -54.75
C ALA A 1160 22.90 33.35 -55.86
N SER A 1161 21.71 33.22 -56.46
CA SER A 1161 21.21 34.11 -57.52
C SER A 1161 19.72 34.42 -57.36
N ARG A 1162 19.33 35.60 -57.84
CA ARG A 1162 17.94 36.09 -57.81
C ARG A 1162 16.95 35.08 -58.38
N ALA A 1163 17.24 34.54 -59.56
CA ALA A 1163 16.34 33.61 -60.26
C ALA A 1163 16.10 32.31 -59.48
N ALA A 1164 17.14 31.75 -58.86
CA ALA A 1164 17.03 30.52 -58.07
C ALA A 1164 16.19 30.74 -56.81
N VAL A 1165 16.47 31.81 -56.07
CA VAL A 1165 15.74 32.15 -54.85
C VAL A 1165 14.28 32.52 -55.15
N GLU A 1166 14.03 33.26 -56.23
CA GLU A 1166 12.68 33.62 -56.65
C GLU A 1166 11.83 32.40 -56.99
N SER A 1167 12.40 31.43 -57.71
CA SER A 1167 11.74 30.17 -58.05
C SER A 1167 11.34 29.39 -56.79
N LEU A 1168 12.23 29.35 -55.79
CA LEU A 1168 12.03 28.58 -54.57
C LEU A 1168 11.04 29.25 -53.60
N ILE A 1169 11.21 30.55 -53.33
CA ILE A 1169 10.43 31.27 -52.31
C ILE A 1169 9.13 31.86 -52.87
N GLY A 1170 9.12 32.28 -54.14
CA GLY A 1170 8.01 33.02 -54.72
C GLY A 1170 6.67 32.26 -54.77
N ARG A 1171 6.65 30.96 -54.50
CA ARG A 1171 5.45 30.11 -54.51
C ARG A 1171 5.28 29.25 -53.26
N SER A 1172 6.15 29.40 -52.26
CA SER A 1172 6.25 28.43 -51.17
C SER A 1172 5.49 28.89 -49.92
N GLU A 1173 4.51 28.11 -49.47
CA GLU A 1173 3.89 28.26 -48.14
C GLU A 1173 4.85 27.93 -46.97
N LYS A 1174 6.07 27.45 -47.27
CA LYS A 1174 7.05 27.04 -46.25
C LYS A 1174 7.84 28.22 -45.65
N VAL A 1175 7.63 29.44 -46.14
CA VAL A 1175 8.21 30.66 -45.57
C VAL A 1175 7.30 31.18 -44.47
N GLN A 1176 7.84 31.32 -43.27
CA GLN A 1176 7.08 31.74 -42.09
C GLN A 1176 7.85 32.80 -41.29
N VAL A 1177 7.18 33.44 -40.32
CA VAL A 1177 7.77 34.32 -39.31
C VAL A 1177 7.63 33.68 -37.94
N ILE A 1178 8.65 33.77 -37.10
CA ILE A 1178 8.64 33.27 -35.71
C ILE A 1178 9.36 34.27 -34.78
N GLY A 1179 9.19 34.14 -33.46
CA GLY A 1179 9.95 34.88 -32.45
C GLY A 1179 9.28 36.12 -31.89
N ALA A 1180 8.24 36.64 -32.57
CA ALA A 1180 7.69 37.97 -32.30
C ALA A 1180 8.79 39.06 -32.32
N SER A 1181 8.45 40.30 -32.00
CA SER A 1181 9.36 41.45 -32.12
C SER A 1181 9.13 42.44 -30.99
N ALA A 1182 10.00 43.44 -30.87
CA ALA A 1182 9.83 44.59 -29.99
C ALA A 1182 8.54 45.38 -30.26
N LEU A 1183 7.90 45.14 -31.42
CA LEU A 1183 6.69 45.84 -31.86
C LEU A 1183 5.47 44.91 -31.98
N SER A 1184 5.66 43.60 -31.80
CA SER A 1184 4.59 42.62 -31.93
C SER A 1184 3.57 42.80 -30.80
N PRO A 1185 2.26 42.78 -31.10
CA PRO A 1185 1.22 42.79 -30.10
C PRO A 1185 1.11 41.44 -29.37
N ALA A 1186 0.41 41.43 -28.23
CA ALA A 1186 0.27 40.25 -27.36
C ALA A 1186 -0.33 39.01 -28.07
N GLU A 1187 -1.15 39.21 -29.10
CA GLU A 1187 -1.76 38.09 -29.85
C GLU A 1187 -0.77 37.31 -30.73
N ILE A 1188 0.43 37.83 -31.00
CA ILE A 1188 1.45 37.11 -31.76
C ILE A 1188 2.32 36.29 -30.80
N SER A 1189 2.03 35.00 -30.73
CA SER A 1189 2.82 34.06 -29.93
C SER A 1189 4.25 33.89 -30.49
N PRO A 1190 5.31 34.16 -29.71
CA PRO A 1190 6.69 34.01 -30.16
C PRO A 1190 7.08 32.61 -30.65
N GLU A 1191 6.51 31.56 -30.05
CA GLU A 1191 6.89 30.17 -30.32
C GLU A 1191 6.16 29.52 -31.50
N VAL A 1192 5.18 30.21 -32.08
CA VAL A 1192 4.31 29.65 -33.12
C VAL A 1192 4.73 30.23 -34.47
N PRO A 1193 5.27 29.41 -35.40
CA PRO A 1193 5.56 29.86 -36.75
C PRO A 1193 4.27 30.34 -37.44
N GLN A 1194 4.31 31.54 -38.00
CA GLN A 1194 3.19 32.21 -38.63
C GLN A 1194 3.39 32.30 -40.15
N ALA A 1195 2.42 31.85 -40.93
CA ALA A 1195 2.51 31.88 -42.40
C ALA A 1195 2.47 33.30 -42.97
N ILE A 1196 3.38 33.61 -43.89
CA ILE A 1196 3.36 34.88 -44.65
C ILE A 1196 2.54 34.68 -45.92
N ARG A 1197 1.76 35.68 -46.33
CA ARG A 1197 1.19 35.70 -47.69
C ARG A 1197 2.29 36.17 -48.66
N PRO A 1198 2.81 35.31 -49.56
CA PRO A 1198 3.89 35.69 -50.44
C PRO A 1198 3.36 36.62 -51.53
N ALA A 1199 3.36 37.92 -51.30
CA ALA A 1199 3.43 38.90 -52.38
C ALA A 1199 4.90 39.29 -52.58
N ALA A 1200 5.28 39.58 -53.83
CA ALA A 1200 6.69 39.69 -54.24
C ALA A 1200 7.50 40.81 -53.55
N ALA A 1201 6.82 41.73 -52.86
CA ALA A 1201 7.37 42.97 -52.30
C ALA A 1201 6.85 43.23 -50.87
N VAL A 1202 6.68 42.19 -50.06
CA VAL A 1202 6.26 42.37 -48.67
C VAL A 1202 7.49 42.50 -47.78
N TRP A 1203 7.56 43.61 -47.05
CA TRP A 1203 8.56 43.90 -46.03
C TRP A 1203 7.87 44.52 -44.82
N PHE A 1204 8.34 44.17 -43.63
CA PHE A 1204 7.77 44.61 -42.36
C PHE A 1204 8.80 45.41 -41.56
N SER A 1205 8.35 46.38 -40.78
CA SER A 1205 9.21 47.21 -39.93
C SER A 1205 9.90 46.43 -38.81
N ASP A 1206 9.42 45.23 -38.52
CA ASP A 1206 9.81 44.43 -37.36
C ASP A 1206 10.16 42.98 -37.68
N VAL A 1207 10.37 42.65 -38.96
CA VAL A 1207 10.80 41.32 -39.40
C VAL A 1207 12.19 41.39 -40.03
N GLY A 1208 13.11 40.62 -39.46
CA GLY A 1208 14.45 40.34 -39.95
C GLY A 1208 14.68 38.83 -40.14
N PHE A 1209 15.90 38.38 -39.92
CA PHE A 1209 16.28 36.97 -40.02
C PHE A 1209 17.63 36.71 -39.36
N ARG A 1210 17.95 35.42 -39.17
CA ARG A 1210 19.27 34.93 -38.78
C ARG A 1210 19.76 33.86 -39.76
N LEU A 1211 21.03 33.47 -39.65
CA LEU A 1211 21.65 32.49 -40.55
C LEU A 1211 21.67 31.09 -39.95
N ALA A 1212 21.58 30.09 -40.82
CA ALA A 1212 21.78 28.69 -40.49
C ALA A 1212 22.63 28.00 -41.57
N PHE A 1213 23.40 26.97 -41.22
CA PHE A 1213 23.98 26.04 -42.18
C PHE A 1213 23.98 24.60 -41.67
N SER A 1214 24.03 23.64 -42.60
CA SER A 1214 23.99 22.22 -42.29
C SER A 1214 25.39 21.59 -42.40
N ALA A 1215 25.68 20.62 -41.54
CA ALA A 1215 26.87 19.79 -41.55
C ALA A 1215 26.48 18.29 -41.56
N PRO A 1216 27.17 17.41 -42.31
CA PRO A 1216 26.85 15.98 -42.31
C PRO A 1216 26.94 15.35 -40.91
N ARG A 1217 25.93 14.58 -40.50
CA ARG A 1217 25.88 13.90 -39.19
C ARG A 1217 26.85 12.71 -39.10
N ALA A 1218 27.24 12.13 -40.23
CA ALA A 1218 28.12 10.96 -40.32
C ALA A 1218 29.50 11.15 -39.65
N ALA A 1219 29.92 12.39 -39.40
CA ALA A 1219 31.17 12.74 -38.73
C ALA A 1219 31.00 13.21 -37.27
N GLY A 1220 29.78 13.15 -36.71
CA GLY A 1220 29.46 13.56 -35.35
C GLY A 1220 28.85 12.44 -34.48
N ALA A 1221 29.01 12.56 -33.17
CA ALA A 1221 28.67 11.55 -32.16
C ALA A 1221 27.17 11.20 -32.02
N ALA A 1222 26.27 11.96 -32.65
CA ALA A 1222 24.86 11.57 -32.76
C ALA A 1222 24.68 10.23 -33.52
N GLY A 1223 25.66 9.80 -34.33
CA GLY A 1223 25.67 8.46 -34.94
C GLY A 1223 26.35 7.37 -34.11
N ALA A 1224 27.07 7.70 -33.03
CA ALA A 1224 27.74 6.69 -32.22
C ALA A 1224 26.73 5.87 -31.40
N GLY A 1225 25.78 6.53 -30.75
CA GLY A 1225 24.69 5.85 -30.03
C GLY A 1225 23.85 4.93 -30.91
N ASP A 1226 23.46 5.39 -32.10
CA ASP A 1226 22.68 4.57 -33.05
C ASP A 1226 23.50 3.37 -33.56
N ARG A 1227 24.80 3.54 -33.80
CA ARG A 1227 25.69 2.42 -34.16
C ARG A 1227 25.92 1.46 -33.00
N MET A 1228 26.03 1.95 -31.77
CA MET A 1228 26.10 1.10 -30.56
C MET A 1228 24.81 0.29 -30.40
N LYS A 1229 23.65 0.93 -30.63
CA LYS A 1229 22.34 0.26 -30.60
C LYS A 1229 22.22 -0.78 -31.72
N ALA A 1230 22.60 -0.42 -32.95
CA ALA A 1230 22.63 -1.38 -34.06
C ALA A 1230 23.58 -2.56 -33.79
N ALA A 1231 24.74 -2.30 -33.15
CA ALA A 1231 25.67 -3.35 -32.75
C ALA A 1231 25.07 -4.26 -31.66
N LEU A 1232 24.36 -3.69 -30.67
CA LEU A 1232 23.61 -4.45 -29.67
C LEU A 1232 22.52 -5.30 -30.33
N ASP A 1233 21.71 -4.73 -31.22
CA ASP A 1233 20.63 -5.45 -31.90
C ASP A 1233 21.15 -6.60 -32.78
N ALA A 1234 22.30 -6.41 -33.43
CA ALA A 1234 22.93 -7.43 -34.27
C ALA A 1234 23.59 -8.56 -33.45
N ASN A 1235 23.92 -8.32 -32.19
CA ASN A 1235 24.64 -9.27 -31.33
C ASN A 1235 23.81 -9.55 -30.07
N GLY A 1236 23.00 -10.61 -30.14
CA GLY A 1236 22.09 -11.00 -29.06
C GLY A 1236 22.76 -11.60 -27.82
N TYR A 1237 21.92 -11.96 -26.85
CA TYR A 1237 22.33 -12.66 -25.63
C TYR A 1237 22.85 -14.08 -25.93
N LEU A 1238 23.82 -14.51 -25.13
CA LEU A 1238 24.41 -15.86 -25.20
C LEU A 1238 23.57 -16.88 -24.43
N LYS A 1239 23.66 -18.13 -24.87
CA LYS A 1239 23.09 -19.31 -24.20
C LYS A 1239 24.21 -20.17 -23.59
N PRO A 1240 23.92 -21.03 -22.59
CA PRO A 1240 24.91 -21.84 -21.89
C PRO A 1240 25.68 -22.81 -22.78
#